data_AF-Q6AJU8-F1
#
_entry.id   AF-Q6AJU8-F1
#
_cell.length_a   1.000
_cell.length_b   1.000
_cell.length_c   1.000
_cell.angle_alpha   90.00
_cell.angle_beta   90.00
_cell.angle_gamma   90.00
#
_symmetry.space_group_name_H-M   'P 1'
#
loop_
_entity.id
_entity.type
_entity.pdbx_description
1 polymer ?
#
loop_
_entity_poly.entity_id
_entity_poly.type
_entity_poly.pdbx_seq_one_letter_code
_entity_poly.pdbx_strand_id
1 'polypeptide(L)'
;MNQRERIEKILEEVQAYVQKDVAALLGASFSLSGFATSLVTKEEVLADLSGRYVLSHLDLVGEVEGSGCLLVRVKDAILLGGTLIMLPTAELEEVVAQDNYSADVGDAYGEIANIIAGSYSKAFEENYAKTCRMVRKDLELISPLKLDATGDDGFLSQLYCRVLATPTLGDRGMGQMVLLLPAAPLELDAEEVPADKISPVIDPEVSSSSDVAPPVVDPVVSSSADVAPPVLDPVVSSSSDVVSPVIDPVVSSSSDVAPSASPPAPPMDIKKNKKRMDALLSDCFEKMTRELSTLLGATVVVSDLQNSFLSKEAFFVDVVKGKQVVTDLEMSGDIVGHSYLALSLKDAIYMGGALIMLPPSELDIVVREEDFDDDAQDAYGEIANIINGVYSNAFKNDYREDVHLIRREMVEVAPLKVDISAEQPFMDQLYYVTSMALRVNDQGLGRLHVLFPAEAFGLIAPAQAEESVAPVEIGGLSRSAATAAPEKSSAARGSGVNTSASAAAVPEAVSADGSWGGQSCSCDVLLISDERHETEKIAKVLQERGYVVSNITFGDNVFDYISVKLKAVYLVMSELSEQAFGLAIKVSTGSSLPLIAAGPAWTKSKVLKAVKYGVSDILLTPAGQEDILENIDRNITSHVS
;
A
#
# COMPACT_ATOMS: atom_id res chain seq x y z
N MET A 1 -34.70 -5.45 -22.66
CA MET A 1 -33.50 -4.73 -22.23
C MET A 1 -33.80 -4.23 -20.84
N ASN A 2 -33.12 -4.77 -19.83
CA ASN A 2 -33.28 -4.26 -18.47
C ASN A 2 -32.69 -2.83 -18.42
N GLN A 3 -33.16 -2.01 -17.48
CA GLN A 3 -32.77 -0.60 -17.35
C GLN A 3 -31.23 -0.44 -17.28
N ARG A 4 -30.55 -1.34 -16.58
CA ARG A 4 -29.09 -1.41 -16.52
C ARG A 4 -28.42 -1.56 -17.88
N GLU A 5 -28.85 -2.53 -18.68
CA GLU A 5 -28.30 -2.75 -20.03
C GLU A 5 -28.49 -1.50 -20.91
N ARG A 6 -29.64 -0.81 -20.74
CA ARG A 6 -29.91 0.43 -21.48
C ARG A 6 -28.92 1.52 -21.10
N ILE A 7 -28.70 1.75 -19.81
CA ILE A 7 -27.71 2.73 -19.34
C ILE A 7 -26.31 2.36 -19.84
N GLU A 8 -25.90 1.09 -19.73
CA GLU A 8 -24.60 0.63 -20.23
C GLU A 8 -24.40 0.94 -21.72
N LYS A 9 -25.42 0.70 -22.55
CA LYS A 9 -25.37 1.03 -23.98
C LYS A 9 -25.27 2.55 -24.25
N ILE A 10 -25.98 3.37 -23.47
CA ILE A 10 -25.87 4.84 -23.58
C ILE A 10 -24.45 5.27 -23.23
N LEU A 11 -23.88 4.71 -22.16
CA LEU A 11 -22.53 5.02 -21.70
C LEU A 11 -21.45 4.59 -22.71
N GLU A 12 -21.63 3.48 -23.42
CA GLU A 12 -20.76 3.10 -24.56
C GLU A 12 -20.76 4.16 -25.67
N GLU A 13 -21.92 4.76 -26.00
CA GLU A 13 -22.01 5.84 -26.98
C GLU A 13 -21.37 7.14 -26.47
N VAL A 14 -21.51 7.43 -25.17
CA VAL A 14 -20.86 8.59 -24.53
C VAL A 14 -19.34 8.55 -24.72
N GLN A 15 -18.71 7.38 -24.65
CA GLN A 15 -17.27 7.24 -24.86
C GLN A 15 -16.83 7.89 -26.18
N ALA A 16 -17.58 7.66 -27.27
CA ALA A 16 -17.27 8.22 -28.59
C ALA A 16 -17.47 9.74 -28.62
N TYR A 17 -18.51 10.26 -27.97
CA TYR A 17 -18.76 11.70 -27.87
C TYR A 17 -17.68 12.41 -27.07
N VAL A 18 -17.33 11.90 -25.89
CA VAL A 18 -16.26 12.49 -25.06
C VAL A 18 -14.94 12.49 -25.81
N GLN A 19 -14.57 11.37 -26.46
CA GLN A 19 -13.34 11.30 -27.25
C GLN A 19 -13.30 12.38 -28.33
N LYS A 20 -14.37 12.48 -29.11
CA LYS A 20 -14.48 13.45 -30.20
C LYS A 20 -14.42 14.89 -29.70
N ASP A 21 -15.23 15.22 -28.70
CA ASP A 21 -15.43 16.59 -28.26
C ASP A 21 -14.22 17.11 -27.48
N VAL A 22 -13.62 16.27 -26.62
CA VAL A 22 -12.37 16.62 -25.90
C VAL A 22 -11.18 16.71 -26.84
N ALA A 23 -11.03 15.77 -27.80
CA ALA A 23 -9.96 15.87 -28.82
C ALA A 23 -10.08 17.15 -29.65
N ALA A 24 -11.32 17.52 -30.03
CA ALA A 24 -11.57 18.75 -30.77
C ALA A 24 -11.23 20.01 -29.95
N LEU A 25 -11.56 20.02 -28.65
CA LEU A 25 -11.25 21.14 -27.77
C LEU A 25 -9.73 21.30 -27.57
N LEU A 26 -9.03 20.20 -27.31
CA LEU A 26 -7.58 20.20 -27.05
C LEU A 26 -6.75 20.42 -28.33
N GLY A 27 -7.31 20.18 -29.51
CA GLY A 27 -6.54 20.15 -30.76
C GLY A 27 -5.49 19.03 -30.79
N ALA A 28 -5.67 18.00 -29.97
CA ALA A 28 -4.74 16.88 -29.79
C ALA A 28 -5.47 15.54 -29.86
N SER A 29 -4.75 14.46 -30.16
CA SER A 29 -5.35 13.12 -30.15
C SER A 29 -5.70 12.72 -28.71
N PHE A 30 -6.97 12.47 -28.45
CA PHE A 30 -7.48 12.01 -27.17
C PHE A 30 -8.30 10.75 -27.37
N SER A 31 -8.03 9.72 -26.58
CA SER A 31 -8.77 8.46 -26.62
C SER A 31 -9.10 7.97 -25.21
N LEU A 32 -10.16 7.18 -25.11
CA LEU A 32 -10.62 6.54 -23.88
C LEU A 32 -10.60 5.03 -24.09
N SER A 33 -10.04 4.29 -23.16
CA SER A 33 -10.00 2.83 -23.18
C SER A 33 -10.44 2.24 -21.84
N GLY A 34 -10.60 0.92 -21.75
CA GLY A 34 -10.92 0.25 -20.49
C GLY A 34 -12.27 0.67 -19.88
N PHE A 35 -13.26 0.93 -20.73
CA PHE A 35 -14.57 1.38 -20.30
C PHE A 35 -15.29 0.29 -19.50
N ALA A 36 -15.60 0.55 -18.23
CA ALA A 36 -16.24 -0.42 -17.36
C ALA A 36 -17.27 0.26 -16.44
N THR A 37 -18.40 -0.40 -16.24
CA THR A 37 -19.50 0.08 -15.40
C THR A 37 -19.73 -0.85 -14.21
N SER A 38 -20.02 -0.28 -13.04
CA SER A 38 -20.30 -1.04 -11.81
C SER A 38 -21.21 -0.23 -10.89
N LEU A 39 -22.02 -0.91 -10.08
CA LEU A 39 -22.72 -0.27 -8.95
C LEU A 39 -21.81 -0.30 -7.74
N VAL A 40 -21.61 0.86 -7.12
CA VAL A 40 -20.70 1.04 -5.98
C VAL A 40 -21.24 2.07 -5.01
N THR A 41 -20.86 1.91 -3.76
CA THR A 41 -21.05 2.89 -2.69
C THR A 41 -19.92 3.92 -2.69
N LYS A 42 -20.14 5.08 -2.04
CA LYS A 42 -19.08 6.07 -1.78
C LYS A 42 -17.85 5.43 -1.14
N GLU A 43 -18.06 4.54 -0.17
CA GLU A 43 -16.98 3.84 0.52
C GLU A 43 -16.12 2.99 -0.42
N GLU A 44 -16.75 2.21 -1.31
CA GLU A 44 -16.04 1.38 -2.29
C GLU A 44 -15.27 2.23 -3.30
N VAL A 45 -15.83 3.38 -3.71
CA VAL A 45 -15.12 4.34 -4.56
C VAL A 45 -13.87 4.84 -3.85
N LEU A 46 -14.01 5.42 -2.66
CA LEU A 46 -12.89 6.00 -1.92
C LEU A 46 -11.81 4.97 -1.60
N ALA A 47 -12.19 3.72 -1.36
CA ALA A 47 -11.24 2.64 -1.10
C ALA A 47 -10.34 2.35 -2.32
N ASP A 48 -10.82 2.57 -3.54
CA ASP A 48 -10.08 2.26 -4.79
C ASP A 48 -9.23 3.44 -5.29
N LEU A 49 -9.33 4.61 -4.67
CA LEU A 49 -8.61 5.82 -5.08
C LEU A 49 -7.39 6.08 -4.19
N SER A 50 -6.29 6.54 -4.79
CA SER A 50 -5.06 6.96 -4.12
C SER A 50 -4.53 8.28 -4.67
N GLY A 51 -3.83 9.05 -3.85
CA GLY A 51 -3.35 10.38 -4.19
C GLY A 51 -4.47 11.42 -4.28
N ARG A 52 -4.19 12.56 -4.92
CA ARG A 52 -5.11 13.70 -5.00
C ARG A 52 -5.93 13.69 -6.29
N TYR A 53 -7.19 14.13 -6.17
CA TYR A 53 -8.13 14.22 -7.28
C TYR A 53 -8.73 15.61 -7.39
N VAL A 54 -9.06 15.98 -8.62
CA VAL A 54 -10.03 17.04 -8.92
C VAL A 54 -11.40 16.38 -9.01
N LEU A 55 -12.31 16.80 -8.14
CA LEU A 55 -13.71 16.43 -8.14
C LEU A 55 -14.49 17.54 -8.85
N SER A 56 -15.15 17.19 -9.96
CA SER A 56 -16.12 18.06 -10.62
C SER A 56 -17.52 17.64 -10.21
N HIS A 57 -18.23 18.50 -9.49
CA HIS A 57 -19.61 18.21 -9.11
C HIS A 57 -20.52 18.33 -10.33
N LEU A 58 -21.39 17.33 -10.52
CA LEU A 58 -22.31 17.25 -11.64
C LEU A 58 -23.74 17.14 -11.12
N ASP A 59 -24.59 18.08 -11.50
CA ASP A 59 -26.03 17.98 -11.27
C ASP A 59 -26.69 17.34 -12.48
N LEU A 60 -27.50 16.31 -12.23
CA LEU A 60 -28.49 15.80 -13.17
C LEU A 60 -29.73 16.67 -13.03
N VAL A 61 -30.18 17.26 -14.13
CA VAL A 61 -31.30 18.20 -14.19
C VAL A 61 -32.27 17.76 -15.29
N GLY A 62 -33.56 17.81 -15.01
CA GLY A 62 -34.62 17.44 -15.95
C GLY A 62 -35.70 16.61 -15.26
N GLU A 63 -36.20 15.59 -15.93
CA GLU A 63 -37.06 14.56 -15.33
C GLU A 63 -36.27 13.55 -14.47
N VAL A 64 -34.95 13.54 -14.61
CA VAL A 64 -34.01 12.88 -13.71
C VAL A 64 -33.24 13.94 -12.95
N GLU A 65 -33.39 13.92 -11.62
CA GLU A 65 -32.69 14.83 -10.72
C GLU A 65 -31.79 14.06 -9.76
N GLY A 66 -30.57 14.56 -9.56
CA GLY A 66 -29.62 13.97 -8.62
C GLY A 66 -28.24 14.59 -8.73
N SER A 67 -27.35 14.22 -7.81
CA SER A 67 -25.97 14.70 -7.80
C SER A 67 -25.01 13.55 -8.11
N GLY A 68 -24.10 13.79 -9.03
CA GLY A 68 -22.99 12.93 -9.42
C GLY A 68 -21.67 13.70 -9.40
N CYS A 69 -20.58 13.04 -9.77
CA CYS A 69 -19.29 13.72 -9.89
C CYS A 69 -18.36 13.04 -10.88
N LEU A 70 -17.42 13.83 -11.42
CA LEU A 70 -16.30 13.37 -12.23
C LEU A 70 -15.01 13.53 -11.44
N LEU A 71 -14.26 12.45 -11.29
CA LEU A 71 -12.99 12.39 -10.58
C LEU A 71 -11.86 12.12 -11.57
N VAL A 72 -10.86 13.00 -11.55
CA VAL A 72 -9.62 12.86 -12.32
C VAL A 72 -8.45 13.16 -11.40
N ARG A 73 -7.36 12.40 -11.48
CA ARG A 73 -6.17 12.68 -10.65
C ARG A 73 -5.63 14.06 -10.96
N VAL A 74 -5.08 14.75 -9.96
CA VAL A 74 -4.54 16.12 -10.13
C VAL A 74 -3.52 16.17 -11.26
N LYS A 75 -2.59 15.22 -11.34
CA LYS A 75 -1.60 15.11 -12.45
C LYS A 75 -2.26 15.08 -13.83
N ASP A 76 -3.34 14.32 -13.95
CA ASP A 76 -4.07 14.12 -15.20
C ASP A 76 -4.92 15.36 -15.55
N ALA A 77 -5.48 16.04 -14.54
CA ALA A 77 -6.18 17.31 -14.72
C ALA A 77 -5.22 18.45 -15.12
N ILE A 78 -4.01 18.50 -14.53
CA ILE A 78 -2.94 19.42 -14.94
C ILE A 78 -2.55 19.17 -16.38
N LEU A 79 -2.34 17.90 -16.75
CA LEU A 79 -1.97 17.53 -18.11
C LEU A 79 -3.03 18.02 -19.13
N LEU A 80 -4.31 17.79 -18.83
CA LEU A 80 -5.43 18.21 -19.66
C LEU A 80 -5.56 19.74 -19.75
N GLY A 81 -5.66 20.42 -18.60
CA GLY A 81 -5.81 21.88 -18.54
C GLY A 81 -4.60 22.63 -19.08
N GLY A 82 -3.39 22.18 -18.72
CA GLY A 82 -2.13 22.72 -19.22
C GLY A 82 -1.96 22.57 -20.73
N THR A 83 -2.43 21.45 -21.31
CA THR A 83 -2.47 21.28 -22.77
C THR A 83 -3.45 22.27 -23.42
N LEU A 84 -4.62 22.48 -22.83
CA LEU A 84 -5.63 23.39 -23.36
C LEU A 84 -5.13 24.85 -23.40
N ILE A 85 -4.38 25.28 -22.37
CA ILE A 85 -3.77 26.62 -22.33
C ILE A 85 -2.42 26.69 -23.04
N MET A 86 -2.03 25.61 -23.74
CA MET A 86 -0.80 25.52 -24.53
C MET A 86 0.49 25.76 -23.73
N LEU A 87 0.57 25.22 -22.51
CA LEU A 87 1.84 25.21 -21.78
C LEU A 87 2.93 24.50 -22.60
N PRO A 88 4.15 25.07 -22.66
CA PRO A 88 5.31 24.39 -23.24
C PRO A 88 5.53 23.02 -22.59
N THR A 89 5.94 22.02 -23.37
CA THR A 89 6.08 20.64 -22.89
C THR A 89 6.96 20.52 -21.63
N ALA A 90 8.09 21.22 -21.59
CA ALA A 90 8.99 21.19 -20.44
C ALA A 90 8.35 21.77 -19.16
N GLU A 91 7.63 22.90 -19.30
CA GLU A 91 6.89 23.52 -18.20
C GLU A 91 5.74 22.62 -17.75
N LEU A 92 5.00 22.03 -18.69
CA LEU A 92 3.92 21.11 -18.39
C LEU A 92 4.40 19.87 -17.62
N GLU A 93 5.54 19.30 -18.02
CA GLU A 93 6.16 18.18 -17.31
C GLU A 93 6.56 18.57 -15.89
N GLU A 94 7.12 19.75 -15.69
CA GLU A 94 7.48 20.28 -14.38
C GLU A 94 6.25 20.49 -13.48
N VAL A 95 5.22 21.17 -14.00
CA VAL A 95 3.98 21.45 -13.26
C VAL A 95 3.24 20.15 -12.91
N VAL A 96 3.21 19.17 -13.82
CA VAL A 96 2.67 17.82 -13.54
C VAL A 96 3.50 17.10 -12.47
N ALA A 97 4.83 17.18 -12.53
CA ALA A 97 5.70 16.54 -11.55
C ALA A 97 5.52 17.15 -10.15
N GLN A 98 5.32 18.46 -10.06
CA GLN A 98 5.09 19.19 -8.81
C GLN A 98 3.64 19.10 -8.31
N ASP A 99 2.74 18.46 -9.06
CA ASP A 99 1.29 18.49 -8.84
C ASP A 99 0.76 19.93 -8.60
N ASN A 100 1.30 20.91 -9.33
CA ASN A 100 0.96 22.32 -9.15
C ASN A 100 -0.31 22.67 -9.93
N TYR A 101 -1.46 22.48 -9.29
CA TYR A 101 -2.77 22.81 -9.86
C TYR A 101 -3.11 24.28 -9.61
N SER A 102 -2.73 25.15 -10.55
CA SER A 102 -3.00 26.59 -10.48
C SER A 102 -4.44 26.93 -10.85
N ALA A 103 -4.88 28.16 -10.55
CA ALA A 103 -6.20 28.65 -10.93
C ALA A 103 -6.42 28.60 -12.46
N ASP A 104 -5.43 29.02 -13.26
CA ASP A 104 -5.52 29.02 -14.73
C ASP A 104 -5.67 27.59 -15.29
N VAL A 105 -4.91 26.63 -14.74
CA VAL A 105 -5.02 25.22 -15.09
C VAL A 105 -6.37 24.66 -14.64
N GLY A 106 -6.87 25.11 -13.48
CA GLY A 106 -8.18 24.75 -12.94
C GLY A 106 -9.34 25.20 -13.82
N ASP A 107 -9.33 26.46 -14.24
CA ASP A 107 -10.33 27.04 -15.14
C ASP A 107 -10.34 26.30 -16.48
N ALA A 108 -9.15 26.05 -17.05
CA ALA A 108 -9.01 25.30 -18.29
C ALA A 108 -9.52 23.85 -18.18
N TYR A 109 -9.18 23.15 -17.10
CA TYR A 109 -9.73 21.82 -16.84
C TYR A 109 -11.25 21.86 -16.61
N GLY A 110 -11.77 22.92 -15.99
CA GLY A 110 -13.21 23.14 -15.82
C GLY A 110 -13.97 23.21 -17.14
N GLU A 111 -13.38 23.78 -18.19
CA GLU A 111 -13.94 23.74 -19.54
C GLU A 111 -13.95 22.33 -20.13
N ILE A 112 -12.91 21.54 -19.88
CA ILE A 112 -12.86 20.13 -20.30
C ILE A 112 -13.94 19.32 -19.59
N ALA A 113 -14.09 19.50 -18.28
CA ALA A 113 -15.14 18.87 -17.48
C ALA A 113 -16.56 19.29 -17.94
N ASN A 114 -16.75 20.57 -18.32
CA ASN A 114 -17.99 21.04 -18.94
C ASN A 114 -18.29 20.32 -20.25
N ILE A 115 -17.29 20.16 -21.13
CA ILE A 115 -17.45 19.45 -22.40
C ILE A 115 -17.80 17.98 -22.15
N ILE A 116 -17.14 17.32 -21.21
CA ILE A 116 -17.47 15.94 -20.82
C ILE A 116 -18.93 15.87 -20.37
N ALA A 117 -19.37 16.72 -19.43
CA ALA A 117 -20.76 16.75 -18.98
C ALA A 117 -21.76 17.03 -20.13
N GLY A 118 -21.37 17.86 -21.09
CA GLY A 118 -22.11 18.11 -22.32
C GLY A 118 -22.25 16.87 -23.22
N SER A 119 -21.18 16.11 -23.42
CA SER A 119 -21.21 14.85 -24.18
C SER A 119 -22.11 13.80 -23.52
N TYR A 120 -22.09 13.70 -22.18
CA TYR A 120 -23.03 12.86 -21.44
C TYR A 120 -24.48 13.33 -21.62
N SER A 121 -24.74 14.62 -21.44
CA SER A 121 -26.07 15.20 -21.63
C SER A 121 -26.64 14.86 -23.00
N LYS A 122 -25.83 15.05 -24.05
CA LYS A 122 -26.22 14.75 -25.42
C LYS A 122 -26.61 13.29 -25.61
N ALA A 123 -25.81 12.35 -25.12
CA ALA A 123 -26.12 10.92 -25.26
C ALA A 123 -27.41 10.54 -24.51
N PHE A 124 -27.62 11.09 -23.31
CA PHE A 124 -28.84 10.85 -22.55
C PHE A 124 -30.07 11.49 -23.20
N GLU A 125 -29.96 12.71 -23.74
CA GLU A 125 -31.05 13.34 -24.49
C GLU A 125 -31.44 12.56 -25.76
N GLU A 126 -30.48 11.95 -26.45
CA GLU A 126 -30.72 11.19 -27.68
C GLU A 126 -31.29 9.79 -27.42
N ASN A 127 -30.90 9.13 -26.32
CA ASN A 127 -31.13 7.70 -26.13
C ASN A 127 -31.86 7.31 -24.82
N TYR A 128 -32.02 8.23 -23.87
CA TYR A 128 -32.72 7.98 -22.62
C TYR A 128 -34.17 8.45 -22.70
N ALA A 129 -35.09 7.71 -22.06
CA ALA A 129 -36.52 7.97 -22.18
C ALA A 129 -36.97 9.23 -21.44
N LYS A 130 -36.24 9.61 -20.38
CA LYS A 130 -36.52 10.80 -19.56
C LYS A 130 -35.51 11.89 -19.91
N THR A 131 -35.93 13.15 -19.82
CA THR A 131 -34.98 14.26 -19.99
C THR A 131 -33.96 14.27 -18.85
N CYS A 132 -32.67 14.24 -19.19
CA CYS A 132 -31.58 14.21 -18.23
C CYS A 132 -30.38 14.96 -18.79
N ARG A 133 -30.11 16.14 -18.24
CA ARG A 133 -28.96 16.97 -18.58
C ARG A 133 -27.99 17.00 -17.41
N MET A 134 -26.70 16.81 -17.69
CA MET A 134 -25.64 16.89 -16.69
C MET A 134 -24.98 18.27 -16.76
N VAL A 135 -24.92 18.95 -15.62
CA VAL A 135 -24.39 20.31 -15.52
C VAL A 135 -23.31 20.34 -14.46
N ARG A 136 -22.08 20.70 -14.84
CA ARG A 136 -21.02 20.94 -13.87
C ARG A 136 -21.32 22.18 -13.05
N LYS A 137 -21.15 22.10 -11.72
CA LYS A 137 -21.33 23.23 -10.80
C LYS A 137 -20.02 23.91 -10.46
N ASP A 138 -19.11 23.16 -9.89
CA ASP A 138 -17.84 23.65 -9.36
C ASP A 138 -16.76 22.56 -9.48
N LEU A 139 -15.57 22.89 -8.98
CA LEU A 139 -14.40 22.02 -8.92
C LEU A 139 -13.82 22.10 -7.51
N GLU A 140 -13.44 20.94 -6.98
CA GLU A 140 -12.85 20.82 -5.66
C GLU A 140 -11.61 19.93 -5.73
N LEU A 141 -10.55 20.30 -5.03
CA LEU A 141 -9.40 19.43 -4.81
C LEU A 141 -9.66 18.57 -3.58
N ILE A 142 -9.68 17.26 -3.76
CA ILE A 142 -9.92 16.31 -2.69
C ILE A 142 -8.74 15.36 -2.52
N SER A 143 -8.56 14.88 -1.30
CA SER A 143 -7.79 13.68 -1.01
C SER A 143 -8.75 12.59 -0.54
N PRO A 144 -8.97 11.50 -1.30
CA PRO A 144 -9.93 10.45 -0.97
C PRO A 144 -9.73 9.85 0.43
N LEU A 145 -8.48 9.81 0.88
CA LEU A 145 -8.08 9.32 2.18
C LEU A 145 -8.53 10.24 3.34
N LYS A 146 -8.72 11.53 3.08
CA LYS A 146 -9.24 12.52 4.04
C LYS A 146 -10.76 12.56 4.14
N LEU A 147 -11.46 12.06 3.12
CA LEU A 147 -12.92 12.14 3.07
C LEU A 147 -13.56 11.14 4.04
N ASP A 148 -14.62 11.58 4.72
CA ASP A 148 -15.46 10.68 5.47
C ASP A 148 -16.35 9.86 4.54
N ALA A 149 -16.30 8.54 4.69
CA ALA A 149 -17.04 7.62 3.82
C ALA A 149 -18.55 7.63 4.11
N THR A 150 -18.94 8.08 5.31
CA THR A 150 -20.34 8.10 5.77
C THR A 150 -20.98 9.47 5.68
N GLY A 151 -20.20 10.55 5.76
CA GLY A 151 -20.65 11.91 5.55
C GLY A 151 -20.84 12.28 4.08
N ASP A 152 -21.31 13.50 3.85
CA ASP A 152 -21.54 14.07 2.51
C ASP A 152 -20.36 14.94 2.01
N ASP A 153 -19.23 14.93 2.73
CA ASP A 153 -18.03 15.66 2.35
C ASP A 153 -17.51 15.21 0.97
N GLY A 154 -17.22 16.17 0.09
CA GLY A 154 -16.83 15.93 -1.30
C GLY A 154 -17.98 15.48 -2.20
N PHE A 155 -18.68 14.39 -1.88
CA PHE A 155 -19.90 13.98 -2.61
C PHE A 155 -20.83 13.14 -1.72
N LEU A 156 -22.12 13.09 -2.08
CA LEU A 156 -23.17 12.48 -1.26
C LEU A 156 -22.92 10.99 -0.98
N SER A 157 -23.32 10.54 0.21
CA SER A 157 -23.33 9.12 0.55
C SER A 157 -24.57 8.42 -0.03
N GLN A 158 -24.43 7.87 -1.24
CA GLN A 158 -25.48 7.14 -1.95
C GLN A 158 -24.90 6.03 -2.85
N LEU A 159 -25.77 5.24 -3.48
CA LEU A 159 -25.37 4.26 -4.48
C LEU A 159 -25.11 4.96 -5.82
N TYR A 160 -23.99 4.62 -6.46
CA TYR A 160 -23.55 5.19 -7.72
C TYR A 160 -23.41 4.12 -8.80
N CYS A 161 -23.79 4.47 -10.02
CA CYS A 161 -23.25 3.85 -11.22
C CYS A 161 -21.88 4.47 -11.50
N ARG A 162 -20.82 3.73 -11.21
CA ARG A 162 -19.43 4.10 -11.49
C ARG A 162 -19.06 3.70 -12.90
N VAL A 163 -18.54 4.65 -13.66
CA VAL A 163 -17.95 4.48 -14.98
C VAL A 163 -16.46 4.73 -14.88
N LEU A 164 -15.66 3.73 -15.23
CA LEU A 164 -14.20 3.81 -15.30
C LEU A 164 -13.78 3.94 -16.75
N ALA A 165 -12.86 4.86 -17.05
CA ALA A 165 -12.21 4.97 -18.34
C ALA A 165 -10.74 5.36 -18.16
N THR A 166 -9.87 4.83 -19.01
CA THR A 166 -8.43 5.17 -19.02
C THR A 166 -8.15 6.08 -20.22
N PRO A 167 -8.04 7.40 -20.01
CA PRO A 167 -7.65 8.35 -21.04
C PRO A 167 -6.21 8.18 -21.52
N THR A 168 -6.00 8.54 -22.78
CA THR A 168 -4.68 8.71 -23.40
C THR A 168 -4.69 10.01 -24.19
N LEU A 169 -3.70 10.87 -23.94
CA LEU A 169 -3.50 12.14 -24.63
C LEU A 169 -2.19 12.08 -25.42
N GLY A 170 -2.26 12.15 -26.75
CA GLY A 170 -1.11 11.85 -27.60
C GLY A 170 -0.66 10.40 -27.40
N ASP A 171 0.62 10.21 -27.11
CA ASP A 171 1.22 8.93 -26.72
C ASP A 171 1.28 8.75 -25.19
N ARG A 172 0.70 9.68 -24.42
CA ARG A 172 0.79 9.68 -22.97
C ARG A 172 -0.45 9.05 -22.34
N GLY A 173 -0.27 7.89 -21.73
CA GLY A 173 -1.28 7.26 -20.90
C GLY A 173 -1.52 8.04 -19.61
N MET A 174 -2.78 8.13 -19.20
CA MET A 174 -3.20 8.82 -17.98
C MET A 174 -3.79 7.82 -16.97
N GLY A 175 -4.09 8.29 -15.76
CA GLY A 175 -4.81 7.51 -14.77
C GLY A 175 -6.27 7.28 -15.13
N GLN A 176 -6.94 6.42 -14.34
CA GLN A 176 -8.38 6.23 -14.49
C GLN A 176 -9.14 7.54 -14.21
N MET A 177 -10.01 7.88 -15.14
CA MET A 177 -11.08 8.84 -14.99
C MET A 177 -12.32 8.09 -14.46
N VAL A 178 -12.90 8.60 -13.39
CA VAL A 178 -14.03 7.96 -12.69
C VAL A 178 -15.22 8.90 -12.73
N LEU A 179 -16.30 8.51 -13.40
CA LEU A 179 -17.57 9.22 -13.33
C LEU A 179 -18.52 8.45 -12.42
N LEU A 180 -19.18 9.17 -11.52
CA LEU A 180 -20.21 8.64 -10.62
C LEU A 180 -21.55 9.29 -10.98
N LEU A 181 -22.52 8.46 -11.39
CA LEU A 181 -23.90 8.87 -11.63
C LEU A 181 -24.80 8.29 -10.53
N PRO A 182 -25.76 9.06 -9.97
CA PRO A 182 -26.60 8.56 -8.91
C PRO A 182 -27.48 7.39 -9.42
N ALA A 183 -27.47 6.26 -8.72
CA ALA A 183 -28.12 5.04 -9.17
C ALA A 183 -29.65 5.13 -9.06
N ALA A 184 -30.17 5.68 -7.97
CA ALA A 184 -31.61 5.80 -7.72
C ALA A 184 -32.36 6.61 -8.79
N PRO A 185 -31.91 7.83 -9.16
CA PRO A 185 -32.57 8.63 -10.20
C PRO A 185 -32.55 7.95 -11.60
N LEU A 186 -31.56 7.09 -11.83
CA LEU A 186 -31.44 6.30 -13.07
C LEU A 186 -32.18 4.95 -13.00
N GLU A 187 -32.89 4.68 -11.90
CA GLU A 187 -33.65 3.45 -11.66
C GLU A 187 -32.77 2.19 -11.70
N LEU A 188 -31.53 2.30 -11.22
CA LEU A 188 -30.56 1.20 -11.20
C LEU A 188 -30.60 0.38 -9.89
N ASP A 189 -31.41 0.79 -8.93
CA ASP A 189 -31.54 0.17 -7.60
C ASP A 189 -32.49 -1.06 -7.60
N ALA A 190 -33.08 -1.39 -8.74
CA ALA A 190 -34.16 -2.38 -8.85
C ALA A 190 -33.67 -3.76 -9.37
N GLU A 191 -33.08 -4.54 -8.46
CA GLU A 191 -33.32 -5.99 -8.40
C GLU A 191 -33.84 -6.33 -6.99
N GLU A 192 -34.92 -7.11 -6.92
CA GLU A 192 -35.74 -7.41 -5.74
C GLU A 192 -34.94 -7.63 -4.43
N VAL A 193 -34.95 -6.62 -3.54
CA VAL A 193 -34.62 -6.83 -2.12
C VAL A 193 -35.91 -7.31 -1.43
N PRO A 194 -35.93 -8.50 -0.80
CA PRO A 194 -37.06 -8.90 0.04
C PRO A 194 -37.30 -7.83 1.09
N ALA A 195 -38.56 -7.39 1.21
CA ALA A 195 -39.02 -6.36 2.13
C ALA A 195 -38.76 -6.75 3.59
N ASP A 196 -37.54 -6.53 4.06
CA ASP A 196 -37.14 -6.47 5.47
C ASP A 196 -35.74 -5.85 5.52
N LYS A 197 -35.68 -4.53 5.37
CA LYS A 197 -34.62 -3.58 5.83
C LYS A 197 -34.66 -2.28 5.01
N ILE A 198 -35.72 -1.49 5.16
CA ILE A 198 -35.66 -0.05 4.92
C ILE A 198 -36.44 0.61 6.05
N SER A 199 -35.77 1.45 6.86
CA SER A 199 -36.44 2.33 7.81
C SER A 199 -37.13 3.47 7.03
N PRO A 200 -38.38 3.84 7.35
CA PRO A 200 -39.11 4.83 6.58
C PRO A 200 -38.56 6.24 6.83
N VAL A 201 -38.30 6.95 5.74
CA VAL A 201 -38.14 8.42 5.73
C VAL A 201 -39.50 9.05 6.01
N ILE A 202 -39.53 10.03 6.91
CA ILE A 202 -40.71 10.80 7.28
C ILE A 202 -40.88 11.94 6.26
N ASP A 203 -41.96 11.92 5.49
CA ASP A 203 -42.50 13.09 4.80
C ASP A 203 -43.12 14.08 5.81
N PRO A 204 -43.01 15.40 5.60
CA PRO A 204 -44.02 16.33 6.09
C PRO A 204 -44.99 16.70 4.96
N GLU A 205 -46.26 16.34 5.17
CA GLU A 205 -47.40 16.73 4.35
C GLU A 205 -47.59 18.26 4.21
N VAL A 206 -48.17 18.57 3.06
CA VAL A 206 -48.70 19.82 2.54
C VAL A 206 -49.67 20.52 3.50
N SER A 207 -49.64 21.85 3.55
CA SER A 207 -50.77 22.67 4.00
C SER A 207 -51.03 23.80 3.01
N SER A 208 -52.18 23.70 2.34
CA SER A 208 -52.78 24.66 1.42
C SER A 208 -53.39 25.87 2.12
N SER A 209 -53.22 27.07 1.58
CA SER A 209 -54.35 28.02 1.46
C SER A 209 -54.07 29.10 0.41
N SER A 210 -55.10 29.37 -0.38
CA SER A 210 -55.26 30.38 -1.42
C SER A 210 -55.66 31.73 -0.80
N ASP A 211 -55.18 32.86 -1.34
CA ASP A 211 -56.07 33.90 -1.90
C ASP A 211 -55.33 35.11 -2.51
N VAL A 212 -55.72 35.41 -3.77
CA VAL A 212 -56.02 36.72 -4.40
C VAL A 212 -54.99 37.87 -4.39
N ALA A 213 -54.62 38.28 -5.62
CA ALA A 213 -53.85 39.48 -6.00
C ALA A 213 -54.79 40.66 -6.41
N PRO A 214 -54.36 41.80 -7.03
CA PRO A 214 -53.20 42.73 -6.88
C PRO A 214 -53.75 44.22 -6.83
N PRO A 215 -53.19 45.32 -7.42
CA PRO A 215 -51.85 45.69 -7.95
C PRO A 215 -51.37 47.09 -7.45
N VAL A 216 -50.25 47.66 -7.94
CA VAL A 216 -50.14 48.79 -8.91
C VAL A 216 -48.68 49.33 -9.03
N VAL A 217 -48.26 49.60 -10.29
CA VAL A 217 -47.30 50.58 -10.86
C VAL A 217 -45.77 50.38 -10.78
N ASP A 218 -45.21 49.94 -11.92
CA ASP A 218 -44.05 50.51 -12.64
C ASP A 218 -44.41 51.92 -13.22
N PRO A 219 -43.50 52.78 -13.76
CA PRO A 219 -42.22 52.46 -14.42
C PRO A 219 -41.05 53.48 -14.21
N VAL A 220 -39.91 53.26 -14.87
CA VAL A 220 -39.17 54.22 -15.77
C VAL A 220 -37.62 54.20 -15.64
N VAL A 221 -36.99 53.62 -16.67
CA VAL A 221 -35.90 54.17 -17.55
C VAL A 221 -34.48 54.48 -17.01
N SER A 222 -33.50 53.79 -17.62
CA SER A 222 -32.14 54.16 -18.10
C SER A 222 -31.16 54.97 -17.23
N SER A 223 -29.89 54.55 -17.12
CA SER A 223 -28.79 54.82 -18.10
C SER A 223 -27.38 54.63 -17.51
N SER A 224 -26.50 54.17 -18.41
CA SER A 224 -25.04 54.02 -18.51
C SER A 224 -24.05 55.06 -17.91
N ALA A 225 -22.82 54.55 -17.68
CA ALA A 225 -21.47 55.17 -17.83
C ALA A 225 -21.13 56.35 -16.87
N ASP A 226 -19.88 56.59 -16.42
CA ASP A 226 -18.59 56.50 -17.11
C ASP A 226 -17.40 56.76 -16.13
N VAL A 227 -16.19 56.31 -16.51
CA VAL A 227 -14.86 56.97 -16.41
C VAL A 227 -14.29 57.41 -15.03
N ALA A 228 -13.26 56.75 -14.46
CA ALA A 228 -11.80 56.81 -14.73
C ALA A 228 -11.02 57.59 -13.62
N PRO A 229 -9.65 57.68 -13.59
CA PRO A 229 -8.83 56.92 -12.64
C PRO A 229 -7.81 57.81 -11.86
N PRO A 230 -6.50 57.50 -11.72
CA PRO A 230 -5.83 57.17 -10.46
C PRO A 230 -4.73 58.19 -10.06
N VAL A 231 -4.14 58.07 -8.87
CA VAL A 231 -2.83 58.67 -8.56
C VAL A 231 -1.97 57.72 -7.72
N LEU A 232 -0.74 57.53 -8.19
CA LEU A 232 0.37 56.73 -7.69
C LEU A 232 1.13 57.42 -6.54
N ASP A 233 1.64 56.62 -5.58
CA ASP A 233 2.98 56.55 -4.94
C ASP A 233 3.76 57.84 -4.55
N PRO A 234 4.72 57.87 -3.56
CA PRO A 234 5.74 56.83 -3.35
C PRO A 234 6.37 56.62 -1.94
N VAL A 235 6.98 55.41 -1.79
CA VAL A 235 8.35 55.06 -1.30
C VAL A 235 8.87 55.64 0.05
N VAL A 236 9.40 54.78 0.94
CA VAL A 236 10.82 54.66 1.37
C VAL A 236 10.96 53.74 2.61
N SER A 237 11.96 52.86 2.49
CA SER A 237 12.60 51.88 3.38
C SER A 237 12.91 52.27 4.83
N SER A 238 13.02 51.27 5.72
CA SER A 238 14.25 50.88 6.46
C SER A 238 13.94 50.06 7.74
N SER A 239 15.00 49.46 8.28
CA SER A 239 15.10 48.21 9.04
C SER A 239 15.18 48.35 10.58
N SER A 240 15.09 47.19 11.24
CA SER A 240 15.81 46.76 12.46
C SER A 240 15.18 46.91 13.85
N ASP A 241 15.35 45.80 14.59
CA ASP A 241 15.62 45.62 16.03
C ASP A 241 14.50 45.43 17.07
N VAL A 242 14.52 44.19 17.60
CA VAL A 242 14.54 43.72 19.00
C VAL A 242 13.46 44.23 19.97
N VAL A 243 12.81 43.30 20.68
CA VAL A 243 12.72 43.19 22.16
C VAL A 243 11.64 42.15 22.52
N SER A 244 12.05 41.08 23.21
CA SER A 244 11.18 40.16 23.94
C SER A 244 10.48 40.86 25.11
N PRO A 245 9.39 40.30 25.66
CA PRO A 245 9.36 40.20 27.11
C PRO A 245 8.97 38.82 27.64
N VAL A 246 9.59 38.56 28.79
CA VAL A 246 9.50 37.41 29.69
C VAL A 246 8.26 37.56 30.60
N ILE A 247 7.48 36.47 30.66
CA ILE A 247 6.87 35.76 31.80
C ILE A 247 6.60 36.53 33.11
N ASP A 248 5.35 36.43 33.62
CA ASP A 248 5.08 35.92 34.99
C ASP A 248 3.59 35.57 35.21
N PRO A 249 3.25 34.76 36.24
CA PRO A 249 2.34 33.62 36.12
C PRO A 249 0.95 33.87 36.71
N VAL A 250 -0.06 33.12 36.25
CA VAL A 250 -1.34 33.00 36.96
C VAL A 250 -1.55 31.54 37.36
N VAL A 251 -1.39 31.31 38.66
CA VAL A 251 -1.93 30.16 39.38
C VAL A 251 -3.44 30.38 39.54
N SER A 252 -4.29 29.43 39.14
CA SER A 252 -5.66 29.31 39.65
C SER A 252 -6.22 27.89 39.47
N SER A 253 -6.28 27.19 40.62
CA SER A 253 -7.31 26.25 41.09
C SER A 253 -7.77 25.07 40.21
N SER A 254 -7.40 23.89 40.71
CA SER A 254 -7.99 22.58 40.45
C SER A 254 -9.49 22.52 40.74
N SER A 255 -10.25 21.92 39.83
CA SER A 255 -11.57 21.34 40.08
C SER A 255 -11.56 19.90 39.58
N ASP A 256 -11.68 18.96 40.51
CA ASP A 256 -11.96 17.54 40.28
C ASP A 256 -13.21 17.37 39.41
N VAL A 257 -13.07 16.71 38.26
CA VAL A 257 -14.20 16.10 37.55
C VAL A 257 -13.79 14.68 37.19
N ALA A 258 -14.50 13.72 37.79
CA ALA A 258 -14.38 12.29 37.50
C ALA A 258 -14.57 12.00 35.99
N PRO A 259 -13.91 10.97 35.43
CA PRO A 259 -13.95 10.71 34.00
C PRO A 259 -15.34 10.24 33.59
N SER A 260 -16.03 11.06 32.80
CA SER A 260 -17.18 10.62 32.02
C SER A 260 -16.66 9.65 30.97
N ALA A 261 -17.06 8.38 31.07
CA ALA A 261 -16.76 7.38 30.06
C ALA A 261 -17.26 7.87 28.69
N SER A 262 -16.32 8.09 27.78
CA SER A 262 -16.59 8.33 26.37
C SER A 262 -17.33 7.12 25.80
N PRO A 263 -18.30 7.32 24.89
CA PRO A 263 -18.88 6.20 24.15
C PRO A 263 -17.78 5.44 23.39
N PRO A 264 -17.89 4.12 23.24
CA PRO A 264 -16.88 3.32 22.57
C PRO A 264 -16.71 3.83 21.14
N ALA A 265 -15.45 4.06 20.74
CA ALA A 265 -15.09 4.42 19.37
C ALA A 265 -15.70 3.40 18.40
N PRO A 266 -16.16 3.83 17.21
CA PRO A 266 -16.68 2.93 16.20
C PRO A 266 -15.66 1.82 15.88
N PRO A 267 -16.11 0.60 15.57
CA PRO A 267 -15.21 -0.53 15.31
C PRO A 267 -14.24 -0.18 14.18
N MET A 268 -12.95 -0.17 14.51
CA MET A 268 -11.88 0.15 13.55
C MET A 268 -11.84 -0.92 12.46
N ASP A 269 -12.08 -0.51 11.20
CA ASP A 269 -11.90 -1.40 10.06
C ASP A 269 -10.40 -1.48 9.70
N ILE A 270 -9.72 -2.43 10.34
CA ILE A 270 -8.28 -2.70 10.17
C ILE A 270 -7.91 -2.91 8.69
N LYS A 271 -8.76 -3.59 7.91
CA LYS A 271 -8.47 -3.86 6.50
C LYS A 271 -8.48 -2.58 5.68
N LYS A 272 -9.43 -1.69 5.99
CA LYS A 272 -9.55 -0.38 5.36
C LYS A 272 -8.35 0.50 5.70
N ASN A 273 -7.97 0.58 6.98
CA ASN A 273 -6.80 1.34 7.41
C ASN A 273 -5.51 0.85 6.74
N LYS A 274 -5.35 -0.48 6.62
CA LYS A 274 -4.23 -1.06 5.87
C LYS A 274 -4.24 -0.65 4.39
N LYS A 275 -5.37 -0.74 3.70
CA LYS A 275 -5.48 -0.34 2.29
C LYS A 275 -5.12 1.13 2.09
N ARG A 276 -5.57 1.99 3.01
CA ARG A 276 -5.24 3.43 3.01
C ARG A 276 -3.75 3.68 3.21
N MET A 277 -3.16 3.00 4.19
CA MET A 277 -1.72 3.07 4.44
C MET A 277 -0.92 2.59 3.23
N ASP A 278 -1.31 1.46 2.63
CA ASP A 278 -0.67 0.95 1.40
C ASP A 278 -0.70 1.95 0.24
N ALA A 279 -1.85 2.59 0.03
CA ALA A 279 -2.02 3.63 -0.99
C ALA A 279 -1.10 4.83 -0.74
N LEU A 280 -1.07 5.34 0.49
CA LEU A 280 -0.21 6.46 0.88
C LEU A 280 1.28 6.15 0.64
N LEU A 281 1.72 4.96 1.06
CA LEU A 281 3.12 4.54 0.97
C LEU A 281 3.55 4.30 -0.48
N SER A 282 2.64 3.84 -1.33
CA SER A 282 2.88 3.75 -2.78
C SER A 282 3.11 5.12 -3.41
N ASP A 283 2.38 6.15 -2.97
CA ASP A 283 2.59 7.52 -3.47
C ASP A 283 3.92 8.12 -2.96
N CYS A 284 4.32 7.81 -1.72
CA CYS A 284 5.64 8.18 -1.18
C CYS A 284 6.79 7.58 -2.01
N PHE A 285 6.64 6.34 -2.44
CA PHE A 285 7.65 5.62 -3.20
C PHE A 285 8.01 6.32 -4.52
N GLU A 286 7.02 6.80 -5.28
CA GLU A 286 7.28 7.57 -6.52
C GLU A 286 8.02 8.87 -6.24
N LYS A 287 7.61 9.60 -5.21
CA LYS A 287 8.20 10.90 -4.83
C LYS A 287 9.64 10.72 -4.34
N MET A 288 9.92 9.68 -3.56
CA MET A 288 11.23 9.43 -2.97
C MET A 288 12.33 9.27 -4.02
N THR A 289 12.07 8.53 -5.10
CA THR A 289 13.03 8.33 -6.20
C THR A 289 13.50 9.67 -6.78
N ARG A 290 12.57 10.60 -7.00
CA ARG A 290 12.87 11.93 -7.55
C ARG A 290 13.67 12.78 -6.57
N GLU A 291 13.18 12.94 -5.35
CA GLU A 291 13.83 13.82 -4.37
C GLU A 291 15.25 13.36 -4.05
N LEU A 292 15.48 12.04 -3.93
CA LEU A 292 16.81 11.48 -3.72
C LEU A 292 17.73 11.66 -4.93
N SER A 293 17.22 11.49 -6.15
CA SER A 293 18.00 11.71 -7.37
C SER A 293 18.45 13.17 -7.50
N THR A 294 17.56 14.11 -7.18
CA THR A 294 17.86 15.55 -7.17
C THR A 294 18.91 15.88 -6.11
N LEU A 295 18.76 15.36 -4.89
CA LEU A 295 19.70 15.62 -3.79
C LEU A 295 21.10 15.09 -4.11
N LEU A 296 21.21 13.84 -4.58
CA LEU A 296 22.50 13.21 -4.85
C LEU A 296 23.14 13.67 -6.17
N GLY A 297 22.40 14.35 -7.04
CA GLY A 297 22.85 14.66 -8.40
C GLY A 297 23.15 13.38 -9.22
N ALA A 298 22.50 12.27 -8.87
CA ALA A 298 22.75 10.93 -9.40
C ALA A 298 21.42 10.24 -9.75
N THR A 299 21.47 9.18 -10.56
CA THR A 299 20.25 8.42 -10.86
C THR A 299 19.93 7.49 -9.70
N VAL A 300 18.95 7.81 -8.87
CA VAL A 300 18.47 6.92 -7.82
C VAL A 300 17.26 6.17 -8.34
N VAL A 301 17.22 4.86 -8.12
CA VAL A 301 16.06 4.03 -8.42
C VAL A 301 15.64 3.31 -7.16
N VAL A 302 14.40 3.54 -6.75
CA VAL A 302 13.74 2.79 -5.69
C VAL A 302 12.83 1.77 -6.37
N SER A 303 12.84 0.51 -5.92
CA SER A 303 12.10 -0.60 -6.54
C SER A 303 11.65 -1.64 -5.52
N ASP A 304 10.84 -2.60 -5.96
CA ASP A 304 10.42 -3.76 -5.16
C ASP A 304 9.81 -3.36 -3.79
N LEU A 305 8.80 -2.50 -3.84
CA LEU A 305 8.05 -2.06 -2.66
C LEU A 305 7.30 -3.23 -2.04
N GLN A 306 7.60 -3.54 -0.78
CA GLN A 306 6.96 -4.60 -0.01
C GLN A 306 6.51 -4.05 1.34
N ASN A 307 5.25 -4.31 1.71
CA ASN A 307 4.71 -3.94 3.01
C ASN A 307 4.34 -5.20 3.80
N SER A 308 4.79 -5.29 5.05
CA SER A 308 4.51 -6.42 5.93
C SER A 308 4.43 -6.01 7.39
N PHE A 309 3.83 -6.85 8.22
CA PHE A 309 3.86 -6.67 9.67
C PHE A 309 5.07 -7.42 10.24
N LEU A 310 5.88 -6.75 11.06
CA LEU A 310 7.05 -7.33 11.69
C LEU A 310 7.13 -6.89 13.16
N SER A 311 7.51 -7.83 14.03
CA SER A 311 7.98 -7.49 15.38
C SER A 311 9.42 -6.97 15.33
N LYS A 312 9.87 -6.36 16.42
CA LYS A 312 11.27 -5.97 16.58
C LYS A 312 12.23 -7.14 16.42
N GLU A 313 11.90 -8.30 17.00
CA GLU A 313 12.68 -9.53 16.85
C GLU A 313 12.78 -9.97 15.40
N ALA A 314 11.64 -10.13 14.71
CA ALA A 314 11.63 -10.56 13.31
C ALA A 314 12.42 -9.61 12.41
N PHE A 315 12.34 -8.29 12.67
CA PHE A 315 13.11 -7.30 11.93
C PHE A 315 14.63 -7.53 12.08
N PHE A 316 15.14 -7.64 13.31
CA PHE A 316 16.58 -7.77 13.56
C PHE A 316 17.15 -9.18 13.31
N VAL A 317 16.33 -10.23 13.41
CA VAL A 317 16.76 -11.62 13.24
C VAL A 317 16.59 -12.09 11.80
N ASP A 318 15.45 -11.83 11.18
CA ASP A 318 15.08 -12.45 9.89
C ASP A 318 15.31 -11.52 8.70
N VAL A 319 15.19 -10.20 8.89
CA VAL A 319 15.16 -9.23 7.79
C VAL A 319 16.51 -8.57 7.56
N VAL A 320 17.06 -7.87 8.57
CA VAL A 320 18.29 -7.10 8.37
C VAL A 320 19.55 -7.93 8.65
N LYS A 321 20.63 -7.63 7.92
CA LYS A 321 21.93 -8.28 8.07
C LYS A 321 23.04 -7.23 8.16
N GLY A 322 24.06 -7.53 8.97
CA GLY A 322 25.14 -6.58 9.25
C GLY A 322 24.69 -5.40 10.11
N LYS A 323 25.59 -4.46 10.38
CA LYS A 323 25.24 -3.25 11.14
C LYS A 323 24.25 -2.39 10.35
N GLN A 324 23.32 -1.77 11.07
CA GLN A 324 22.32 -0.86 10.54
C GLN A 324 22.55 0.54 11.08
N VAL A 325 22.14 1.54 10.31
CA VAL A 325 21.86 2.89 10.81
C VAL A 325 20.35 2.99 10.96
N VAL A 326 19.90 3.28 12.17
CA VAL A 326 18.48 3.48 12.49
C VAL A 326 18.27 4.92 12.88
N THR A 327 17.37 5.60 12.17
CA THR A 327 17.00 6.99 12.39
C THR A 327 15.62 7.04 13.01
N ASP A 328 15.49 7.71 14.16
CA ASP A 328 14.21 7.94 14.82
C ASP A 328 13.43 9.08 14.13
N LEU A 329 12.17 8.82 13.85
CA LEU A 329 11.20 9.74 13.27
C LEU A 329 10.05 9.90 14.29
N GLU A 330 10.14 10.93 15.11
CA GLU A 330 9.10 11.25 16.09
C GLU A 330 7.83 11.72 15.38
N MET A 331 6.70 11.13 15.74
CA MET A 331 5.39 11.47 15.21
C MET A 331 4.64 12.38 16.19
N SER A 332 4.06 13.44 15.68
CA SER A 332 3.23 14.39 16.45
C SER A 332 1.99 14.80 15.66
N GLY A 333 0.99 15.36 16.35
CA GLY A 333 -0.31 15.71 15.79
C GLY A 333 -1.43 14.88 16.42
N ASP A 334 -2.35 14.39 15.59
CA ASP A 334 -3.43 13.49 16.00
C ASP A 334 -2.90 12.08 16.33
N ILE A 335 -1.81 11.67 15.68
CA ILE A 335 -1.09 10.42 15.97
C ILE A 335 0.28 10.75 16.56
N VAL A 336 0.52 10.24 17.76
CA VAL A 336 1.78 10.43 18.51
C VAL A 336 2.49 9.09 18.65
N GLY A 337 3.82 9.10 18.54
CA GLY A 337 4.65 7.91 18.70
C GLY A 337 5.98 8.04 17.97
N HIS A 338 6.61 6.92 17.66
CA HIS A 338 7.88 6.88 16.93
C HIS A 338 7.79 5.93 15.75
N SER A 339 8.26 6.40 14.61
CA SER A 339 8.55 5.60 13.41
C SER A 339 10.05 5.57 13.20
N TYR A 340 10.53 4.61 12.41
CA TYR A 340 11.98 4.42 12.23
C TYR A 340 12.34 4.23 10.78
N LEU A 341 13.44 4.85 10.36
CA LEU A 341 14.07 4.63 9.06
C LEU A 341 15.33 3.79 9.30
N ALA A 342 15.50 2.70 8.57
CA ALA A 342 16.64 1.81 8.73
C ALA A 342 17.27 1.46 7.38
N LEU A 343 18.60 1.51 7.34
CA LEU A 343 19.42 1.13 6.20
C LEU A 343 20.70 0.44 6.69
N SER A 344 21.32 -0.41 5.87
CA SER A 344 22.61 -1.00 6.24
C SER A 344 23.68 0.09 6.40
N LEU A 345 24.60 -0.09 7.34
CA LEU A 345 25.68 0.87 7.61
C LEU A 345 26.50 1.16 6.35
N LYS A 346 26.80 0.11 5.57
CA LYS A 346 27.55 0.24 4.32
C LYS A 346 26.84 1.09 3.28
N ASP A 347 25.53 0.91 3.15
CA ASP A 347 24.72 1.68 2.20
C ASP A 347 24.54 3.13 2.69
N ALA A 348 24.42 3.35 4.00
CA ALA A 348 24.39 4.69 4.59
C ALA A 348 25.70 5.46 4.33
N ILE A 349 26.86 4.82 4.56
CA ILE A 349 28.18 5.39 4.23
C ILE A 349 28.27 5.66 2.72
N TYR A 350 27.84 4.71 1.88
CA TYR A 350 27.88 4.88 0.44
C TYR A 350 27.09 6.11 -0.01
N MET A 351 25.86 6.25 0.51
CA MET A 351 24.98 7.35 0.17
C MET A 351 25.48 8.70 0.71
N GLY A 352 25.93 8.75 1.96
CA GLY A 352 26.53 9.95 2.55
C GLY A 352 27.80 10.38 1.80
N GLY A 353 28.71 9.43 1.55
CA GLY A 353 29.92 9.65 0.77
C GLY A 353 29.66 10.10 -0.66
N ALA A 354 28.63 9.58 -1.32
CA ALA A 354 28.21 10.03 -2.64
C ALA A 354 27.71 11.50 -2.60
N LEU A 355 26.95 11.88 -1.57
CA LEU A 355 26.45 13.25 -1.41
C LEU A 355 27.58 14.27 -1.21
N ILE A 356 28.62 13.92 -0.46
CA ILE A 356 29.81 14.77 -0.28
C ILE A 356 30.85 14.60 -1.40
N MET A 357 30.49 13.89 -2.48
CA MET A 357 31.31 13.69 -3.68
C MET A 357 32.66 13.03 -3.42
N LEU A 358 32.72 12.03 -2.52
CA LEU A 358 33.91 11.22 -2.36
C LEU A 358 34.28 10.54 -3.69
N PRO A 359 35.57 10.55 -4.08
CA PRO A 359 36.05 9.80 -5.23
C PRO A 359 35.68 8.30 -5.11
N PRO A 360 35.31 7.61 -6.20
CA PRO A 360 34.87 6.21 -6.13
C PRO A 360 35.85 5.26 -5.41
N SER A 361 37.16 5.48 -5.61
CA SER A 361 38.20 4.68 -4.95
C SER A 361 38.27 4.89 -3.43
N GLU A 362 37.98 6.11 -2.96
CA GLU A 362 37.92 6.42 -1.52
C GLU A 362 36.61 5.91 -0.92
N LEU A 363 35.50 6.09 -1.65
CA LEU A 363 34.18 5.60 -1.28
C LEU A 363 34.19 4.08 -1.04
N ASP A 364 34.81 3.31 -1.93
CA ASP A 364 34.94 1.85 -1.78
C ASP A 364 35.75 1.46 -0.53
N ILE A 365 36.73 2.26 -0.14
CA ILE A 365 37.55 2.02 1.06
C ILE A 365 36.73 2.29 2.31
N VAL A 366 36.11 3.46 2.42
CA VAL A 366 35.31 3.83 3.62
C VAL A 366 34.11 2.89 3.81
N VAL A 367 33.45 2.48 2.72
CA VAL A 367 32.34 1.51 2.78
C VAL A 367 32.83 0.13 3.21
N ARG A 368 33.99 -0.32 2.72
CA ARG A 368 34.55 -1.62 3.10
C ARG A 368 35.02 -1.64 4.56
N GLU A 369 35.58 -0.54 5.02
CA GLU A 369 36.09 -0.37 6.38
C GLU A 369 34.98 -0.04 7.39
N GLU A 370 33.76 0.21 6.91
CA GLU A 370 32.62 0.68 7.72
C GLU A 370 32.95 1.96 8.48
N ASP A 371 33.69 2.87 7.83
CA ASP A 371 34.07 4.16 8.39
C ASP A 371 32.92 5.15 8.20
N PHE A 372 32.13 5.33 9.25
CA PHE A 372 30.97 6.23 9.29
C PHE A 372 31.30 7.44 10.16
N ASP A 373 32.19 8.28 9.64
CA ASP A 373 32.66 9.50 10.30
C ASP A 373 31.57 10.59 10.35
N ASP A 374 31.87 11.68 11.07
CA ASP A 374 30.93 12.78 11.28
C ASP A 374 30.45 13.39 9.94
N ASP A 375 31.33 13.48 8.94
CA ASP A 375 31.00 14.03 7.62
C ASP A 375 30.04 13.10 6.85
N ALA A 376 30.28 11.79 6.85
CA ALA A 376 29.38 10.81 6.25
C ALA A 376 28.04 10.70 7.00
N GLN A 377 28.07 10.83 8.33
CA GLN A 377 26.88 10.87 9.19
C GLN A 377 26.00 12.08 8.89
N ASP A 378 26.58 13.28 8.86
CA ASP A 378 25.85 14.51 8.56
C ASP A 378 25.25 14.46 7.15
N ALA A 379 26.03 14.01 6.17
CA ALA A 379 25.56 13.84 4.81
C ALA A 379 24.41 12.84 4.69
N TYR A 380 24.52 11.67 5.32
CA TYR A 380 23.43 10.70 5.37
C TYR A 380 22.21 11.26 6.13
N GLY A 381 22.43 12.08 7.16
CA GLY A 381 21.39 12.77 7.91
C GLY A 381 20.55 13.72 7.04
N GLU A 382 21.16 14.39 6.07
CA GLU A 382 20.44 15.17 5.06
C GLU A 382 19.58 14.30 4.14
N ILE A 383 20.07 13.11 3.78
CA ILE A 383 19.28 12.16 2.99
C ILE A 383 18.09 11.63 3.79
N ALA A 384 18.31 11.27 5.06
CA ALA A 384 17.23 10.88 5.98
C ALA A 384 16.20 12.01 6.17
N ASN A 385 16.65 13.28 6.21
CA ASN A 385 15.78 14.45 6.24
C ASN A 385 14.89 14.56 4.98
N ILE A 386 15.43 14.33 3.78
CA ILE A 386 14.65 14.34 2.55
C ILE A 386 13.60 13.21 2.55
N ILE A 387 13.99 12.00 2.96
CA ILE A 387 13.07 10.87 3.08
C ILE A 387 11.95 11.20 4.07
N ASN A 388 12.30 11.74 5.25
CA ASN A 388 11.34 12.19 6.25
C ASN A 388 10.39 13.27 5.69
N GLY A 389 10.91 14.21 4.90
CA GLY A 389 10.12 15.25 4.23
C GLY A 389 9.10 14.68 3.25
N VAL A 390 9.45 13.64 2.48
CA VAL A 390 8.53 12.95 1.57
C VAL A 390 7.35 12.33 2.33
N TYR A 391 7.64 11.60 3.41
CA TYR A 391 6.58 11.00 4.24
C TYR A 391 5.75 12.07 4.95
N SER A 392 6.38 13.07 5.56
CA SER A 392 5.70 14.17 6.25
C SER A 392 4.70 14.88 5.32
N ASN A 393 5.12 15.17 4.08
CA ASN A 393 4.25 15.79 3.09
C ASN A 393 3.11 14.88 2.66
N ALA A 394 3.35 13.58 2.52
CA ALA A 394 2.30 12.62 2.19
C ALA A 394 1.26 12.53 3.31
N PHE A 395 1.68 12.34 4.56
CA PHE A 395 0.75 12.30 5.69
C PHE A 395 -0.06 13.59 5.82
N LYS A 396 0.62 14.74 5.76
CA LYS A 396 -0.04 16.06 5.85
C LYS A 396 -1.08 16.29 4.75
N ASN A 397 -0.78 15.88 3.51
CA ASN A 397 -1.65 16.19 2.37
C ASN A 397 -2.73 15.13 2.16
N ASP A 398 -2.39 13.87 2.42
CA ASP A 398 -3.12 12.71 1.93
C ASP A 398 -3.57 11.76 3.04
N TYR A 399 -3.30 12.01 4.32
CA TYR A 399 -3.83 11.19 5.42
C TYR A 399 -4.94 11.92 6.18
N ARG A 400 -5.90 11.19 6.75
CA ARG A 400 -7.06 11.76 7.44
C ARG A 400 -6.65 12.47 8.72
N GLU A 401 -5.89 11.77 9.55
CA GLU A 401 -5.32 12.27 10.78
C GLU A 401 -4.11 13.17 10.48
N ASP A 402 -3.94 14.24 11.24
CA ASP A 402 -2.78 15.11 11.13
C ASP A 402 -1.55 14.42 11.75
N VAL A 403 -0.54 14.13 10.92
CA VAL A 403 0.70 13.49 11.37
C VAL A 403 1.90 14.27 10.83
N HIS A 404 2.77 14.67 11.75
CA HIS A 404 4.03 15.34 11.48
C HIS A 404 5.18 14.45 11.92
N LEU A 405 6.11 14.15 11.01
CA LEU A 405 7.30 13.35 11.29
C LEU A 405 8.51 14.26 11.46
N ILE A 406 9.19 14.13 12.59
CA ILE A 406 10.35 14.93 12.94
C ILE A 406 11.54 13.99 13.09
N ARG A 407 12.56 14.15 12.23
CA ARG A 407 13.81 13.41 12.37
C ARG A 407 14.49 13.77 13.69
N ARG A 408 14.87 12.76 14.46
CA ARG A 408 15.63 12.87 15.69
C ARG A 408 17.03 12.29 15.48
N GLU A 409 17.45 11.42 16.38
CA GLU A 409 18.79 10.86 16.43
C GLU A 409 18.94 9.71 15.44
N MET A 410 20.19 9.48 15.01
CA MET A 410 20.59 8.31 14.25
C MET A 410 21.52 7.47 15.11
N VAL A 411 21.28 6.17 15.15
CA VAL A 411 22.07 5.24 15.95
C VAL A 411 22.57 4.08 15.11
N GLU A 412 23.83 3.71 15.33
CA GLU A 412 24.38 2.48 14.79
C GLU A 412 23.94 1.28 15.62
N VAL A 413 23.35 0.29 14.95
CA VAL A 413 22.80 -0.90 15.59
C VAL A 413 23.46 -2.13 15.00
N ALA A 414 24.03 -2.97 15.87
CA ALA A 414 24.41 -4.33 15.49
C ALA A 414 23.24 -5.27 15.85
N PRO A 415 22.52 -5.87 14.87
CA PRO A 415 21.31 -6.65 15.13
C PRO A 415 21.48 -7.74 16.19
N LEU A 416 22.61 -8.46 16.17
CA LEU A 416 22.93 -9.52 17.13
C LEU A 416 23.18 -9.04 18.57
N LYS A 417 23.27 -7.73 18.79
CA LYS A 417 23.46 -7.11 20.12
C LYS A 417 22.21 -6.44 20.64
N VAL A 418 21.11 -6.46 19.87
CA VAL A 418 19.86 -5.83 20.28
C VAL A 418 19.21 -6.67 21.38
N ASP A 419 18.91 -6.03 22.51
CA ASP A 419 17.97 -6.58 23.48
C ASP A 419 16.55 -6.30 22.96
N ILE A 420 15.85 -7.37 22.58
CA ILE A 420 14.50 -7.27 22.03
C ILE A 420 13.58 -6.56 23.01
N SER A 421 13.65 -6.91 24.30
CA SER A 421 12.77 -6.38 25.35
C SER A 421 13.04 -4.93 25.75
N ALA A 422 14.19 -4.38 25.37
CA ALA A 422 14.54 -3.00 25.67
C ALA A 422 13.77 -2.00 24.78
N GLU A 423 13.59 -0.77 25.25
CA GLU A 423 13.01 0.31 24.42
C GLU A 423 13.95 0.79 23.31
N GLN A 424 15.21 0.35 23.32
CA GLN A 424 16.24 0.71 22.37
C GLN A 424 16.62 -0.50 21.48
N PRO A 425 16.99 -0.30 20.21
CA PRO A 425 17.02 0.98 19.48
C PRO A 425 15.61 1.54 19.16
N PHE A 426 14.60 0.69 19.31
CA PHE A 426 13.19 1.08 19.31
C PHE A 426 12.36 0.10 20.14
N MET A 427 11.11 0.46 20.42
CA MET A 427 10.19 -0.29 21.28
C MET A 427 9.86 -1.68 20.74
N ASP A 428 9.63 -2.64 21.64
CA ASP A 428 9.16 -3.98 21.26
C ASP A 428 7.65 -3.98 21.04
N GLN A 429 7.26 -3.73 19.79
CA GLN A 429 5.88 -3.71 19.34
C GLN A 429 5.79 -4.14 17.88
N LEU A 430 4.57 -4.32 17.38
CA LEU A 430 4.36 -4.65 15.97
C LEU A 430 4.45 -3.39 15.10
N TYR A 431 5.25 -3.48 14.05
CA TYR A 431 5.41 -2.43 13.06
C TYR A 431 4.81 -2.86 11.72
N TYR A 432 4.18 -1.91 11.04
CA TYR A 432 3.94 -1.98 9.61
C TYR A 432 5.17 -1.47 8.88
N VAL A 433 5.91 -2.39 8.27
CA VAL A 433 7.22 -2.13 7.68
C VAL A 433 7.09 -2.06 6.18
N THR A 434 7.51 -0.92 5.62
CA THR A 434 7.75 -0.75 4.20
C THR A 434 9.20 -1.03 3.89
N SER A 435 9.45 -1.90 2.93
CA SER A 435 10.80 -2.26 2.49
C SER A 435 10.94 -2.08 0.99
N MET A 436 12.02 -1.43 0.56
CA MET A 436 12.27 -1.12 -0.85
C MET A 436 13.74 -1.33 -1.21
N ALA A 437 14.00 -1.89 -2.39
CA ALA A 437 15.34 -2.05 -2.92
C ALA A 437 15.84 -0.72 -3.49
N LEU A 438 17.07 -0.34 -3.14
CA LEU A 438 17.68 0.91 -3.57
C LEU A 438 18.80 0.67 -4.58
N ARG A 439 18.91 1.54 -5.58
CA ARG A 439 20.02 1.58 -6.51
C ARG A 439 20.44 3.03 -6.73
N VAL A 440 21.74 3.27 -6.75
CA VAL A 440 22.31 4.58 -7.08
C VAL A 440 23.25 4.41 -8.27
N ASN A 441 22.97 5.10 -9.36
CA ASN A 441 23.53 4.85 -10.69
C ASN A 441 23.37 3.37 -11.06
N ASP A 442 24.46 2.67 -11.38
CA ASP A 442 24.46 1.24 -11.69
C ASP A 442 24.73 0.35 -10.45
N GLN A 443 24.95 0.96 -9.27
CA GLN A 443 25.28 0.23 -8.04
C GLN A 443 24.00 -0.14 -7.28
N GLY A 444 23.72 -1.44 -7.21
CA GLY A 444 22.66 -1.96 -6.34
C GLY A 444 23.07 -1.86 -4.88
N LEU A 445 22.25 -1.19 -4.07
CA LEU A 445 22.39 -1.14 -2.62
C LEU A 445 21.45 -2.17 -1.98
N GLY A 446 21.49 -2.24 -0.64
CA GLY A 446 20.55 -3.02 0.14
C GLY A 446 19.11 -2.47 0.11
N ARG A 447 18.33 -2.90 1.10
CA ARG A 447 16.94 -2.48 1.25
C ARG A 447 16.84 -1.32 2.26
N LEU A 448 16.10 -0.30 1.90
CA LEU A 448 15.65 0.76 2.82
C LEU A 448 14.36 0.28 3.50
N HIS A 449 14.30 0.44 4.82
CA HIS A 449 13.15 0.06 5.62
C HIS A 449 12.56 1.27 6.34
N VAL A 450 11.24 1.40 6.34
CA VAL A 450 10.51 2.39 7.12
C VAL A 450 9.49 1.66 7.98
N LEU A 451 9.56 1.84 9.29
CA LEU A 451 8.78 1.13 10.28
C LEU A 451 7.77 2.09 10.90
N PHE A 452 6.47 1.82 10.71
CA PHE A 452 5.38 2.57 11.32
C PHE A 452 4.72 1.75 12.44
N PRO A 453 4.44 2.30 13.62
CA PRO A 453 3.79 1.56 14.70
C PRO A 453 2.37 1.14 14.30
N ALA A 454 2.13 -0.17 14.20
CA ALA A 454 0.89 -0.70 13.61
C ALA A 454 -0.36 -0.29 14.40
N GLU A 455 -0.26 -0.23 15.73
CA GLU A 455 -1.37 0.16 16.60
C GLU A 455 -1.77 1.63 16.42
N ALA A 456 -0.78 2.53 16.36
CA ALA A 456 -1.03 3.98 16.27
C ALA A 456 -1.79 4.36 14.99
N PHE A 457 -1.58 3.60 13.90
CA PHE A 457 -2.29 3.75 12.63
C PHE A 457 -3.53 2.86 12.50
N GLY A 458 -3.94 2.20 13.59
CA GLY A 458 -5.14 1.37 13.59
C GLY A 458 -5.09 0.18 12.65
N LEU A 459 -3.90 -0.38 12.45
CA LEU A 459 -3.63 -1.51 11.55
C LEU A 459 -3.73 -2.86 12.27
N ILE A 460 -3.88 -2.84 13.59
CA ILE A 460 -4.15 -3.99 14.45
C ILE A 460 -5.15 -3.59 15.53
N ALA A 461 -5.82 -4.56 16.15
CA ALA A 461 -6.68 -4.30 17.29
C ALA A 461 -5.83 -4.07 18.56
N PRO A 462 -6.28 -3.23 19.51
CA PRO A 462 -5.55 -2.98 20.76
C PRO A 462 -5.24 -4.28 21.55
N ALA A 463 -6.17 -5.24 21.55
CA ALA A 463 -5.96 -6.54 22.20
C ALA A 463 -4.83 -7.39 21.55
N GLN A 464 -4.55 -7.20 20.26
CA GLN A 464 -3.44 -7.86 19.57
C GLN A 464 -2.11 -7.14 19.78
N ALA A 465 -2.14 -5.85 20.15
CA ALA A 465 -0.96 -5.10 20.54
C ALA A 465 -0.47 -5.55 21.93
N GLU A 466 -1.38 -5.75 22.89
CA GLU A 466 -1.04 -6.24 24.24
C GLU A 466 -0.50 -7.68 24.27
N GLU A 467 -0.99 -8.58 23.40
CA GLU A 467 -0.47 -9.95 23.28
C GLU A 467 0.93 -10.03 22.62
N SER A 468 1.36 -8.97 21.93
CA SER A 468 2.66 -8.95 21.24
C SER A 468 3.88 -8.67 22.14
N VAL A 469 3.64 -8.24 23.39
CA VAL A 469 4.67 -7.89 24.38
C VAL A 469 4.88 -8.99 25.44
N ALA A 470 3.99 -9.99 25.49
CA ALA A 470 4.16 -11.17 26.32
C ALA A 470 4.80 -12.30 25.50
N PRO A 471 5.71 -13.12 26.08
CA PRO A 471 6.22 -14.28 25.37
C PRO A 471 5.01 -15.14 24.97
N VAL A 472 4.88 -15.41 23.68
CA VAL A 472 3.86 -16.30 23.14
C VAL A 472 4.11 -17.68 23.75
N GLU A 473 3.45 -17.95 24.89
CA GLU A 473 3.26 -19.31 25.36
C GLU A 473 2.30 -19.98 24.38
N ILE A 474 2.88 -20.84 23.54
CA ILE A 474 2.17 -21.90 22.84
C ILE A 474 1.59 -22.83 23.93
N GLY A 475 0.41 -22.49 24.45
CA GLY A 475 -0.33 -23.34 25.37
C GLY A 475 -0.97 -24.50 24.60
N GLY A 476 -0.78 -25.78 24.94
CA GLY A 476 0.06 -26.33 25.99
C GLY A 476 -0.10 -27.85 26.09
N LEU A 477 0.72 -28.45 26.94
CA LEU A 477 0.34 -29.62 27.74
C LEU A 477 1.18 -29.59 29.03
N SER A 478 0.51 -29.18 30.10
CA SER A 478 1.01 -29.13 31.48
C SER A 478 0.88 -30.51 32.15
N ARG A 479 1.91 -30.95 32.90
CA ARG A 479 1.79 -31.16 34.36
C ARG A 479 3.10 -31.58 35.06
N SER A 480 3.45 -30.72 36.00
CA SER A 480 4.18 -30.87 37.27
C SER A 480 4.24 -32.27 37.92
N ALA A 481 5.42 -32.71 38.39
CA ALA A 481 5.86 -32.60 39.81
C ALA A 481 6.87 -33.70 40.25
N ALA A 482 7.90 -33.24 40.97
CA ALA A 482 8.56 -33.85 42.13
C ALA A 482 9.82 -34.76 42.01
N THR A 483 10.85 -34.28 42.72
CA THR A 483 11.86 -34.99 43.55
C THR A 483 13.01 -35.78 42.89
N ALA A 484 14.23 -35.24 42.96
CA ALA A 484 15.25 -35.55 43.98
C ALA A 484 16.68 -35.29 43.46
N ALA A 485 17.43 -34.44 44.16
CA ALA A 485 18.89 -34.40 44.12
C ALA A 485 19.45 -35.64 44.90
N PRO A 486 20.73 -36.05 44.78
CA PRO A 486 21.86 -35.19 45.16
C PRO A 486 23.15 -35.26 44.30
N GLU A 487 23.83 -34.12 44.28
CA GLU A 487 25.28 -33.86 44.39
C GLU A 487 26.31 -34.99 44.08
N LYS A 488 27.34 -34.66 43.27
CA LYS A 488 28.68 -34.26 43.77
C LYS A 488 29.72 -33.98 42.65
N SER A 489 30.29 -32.79 42.77
CA SER A 489 31.66 -32.33 42.46
C SER A 489 32.74 -33.37 42.10
N SER A 490 33.55 -33.12 41.07
CA SER A 490 34.89 -32.50 41.19
C SER A 490 35.79 -32.74 39.96
N ALA A 491 36.68 -31.79 39.74
CA ALA A 491 37.67 -31.69 38.69
C ALA A 491 38.80 -32.75 38.76
N ALA A 492 39.45 -33.06 37.63
CA ALA A 492 40.91 -33.12 37.52
C ALA A 492 41.45 -33.36 36.09
N ARG A 493 42.58 -32.70 35.84
CA ARG A 493 43.60 -32.77 34.77
C ARG A 493 44.01 -34.15 34.21
N GLY A 494 44.47 -34.12 32.95
CA GLY A 494 45.51 -34.99 32.33
C GLY A 494 45.29 -35.04 30.81
N SER A 495 46.03 -34.37 29.91
CA SER A 495 47.43 -34.52 29.45
C SER A 495 47.79 -35.90 28.85
N GLY A 496 48.23 -35.89 27.58
CA GLY A 496 48.92 -36.98 26.86
C GLY A 496 48.12 -37.52 25.66
N VAL A 497 48.30 -37.06 24.41
CA VAL A 497 49.40 -37.30 23.44
C VAL A 497 49.30 -38.67 22.71
N ASN A 498 49.56 -38.61 21.38
CA ASN A 498 49.87 -39.66 20.39
C ASN A 498 48.69 -40.36 19.67
N THR A 499 48.71 -40.70 18.38
CA THR A 499 49.40 -40.32 17.11
C THR A 499 48.93 -41.34 16.07
N SER A 500 48.84 -40.94 14.78
CA SER A 500 48.88 -41.78 13.56
C SER A 500 47.71 -42.76 13.32
N ALA A 501 47.37 -43.23 12.12
CA ALA A 501 47.53 -42.84 10.71
C ALA A 501 46.82 -43.95 9.90
N SER A 502 46.42 -43.63 8.67
CA SER A 502 46.33 -44.54 7.51
C SER A 502 45.03 -45.33 7.22
N ALA A 503 44.36 -44.84 6.18
CA ALA A 503 44.00 -45.52 4.92
C ALA A 503 42.90 -46.60 4.83
N ALA A 504 41.96 -46.27 3.94
CA ALA A 504 41.46 -47.06 2.80
C ALA A 504 40.16 -47.86 2.91
N ALA A 505 39.30 -47.53 1.94
CA ALA A 505 38.37 -48.36 1.17
C ALA A 505 36.98 -48.68 1.73
N VAL A 506 36.00 -48.18 0.97
CA VAL A 506 34.57 -48.53 0.88
C VAL A 506 34.41 -50.03 0.50
N PRO A 507 33.27 -50.68 0.80
CA PRO A 507 32.10 -50.59 -0.09
C PRO A 507 30.74 -50.43 0.64
N GLU A 508 29.78 -49.90 -0.12
CA GLU A 508 28.34 -49.81 0.17
C GLU A 508 27.71 -51.17 0.50
N ALA A 509 26.74 -51.17 1.42
CA ALA A 509 25.37 -51.64 1.15
C ALA A 509 24.45 -51.47 2.37
N VAL A 510 23.41 -50.65 2.16
CA VAL A 510 22.01 -50.79 2.60
C VAL A 510 21.74 -51.07 4.09
N SER A 511 21.14 -50.09 4.77
CA SER A 511 20.31 -50.32 5.95
C SER A 511 19.09 -49.41 5.92
N ALA A 512 17.94 -50.04 5.75
CA ALA A 512 16.65 -49.53 6.22
C ALA A 512 16.59 -49.79 7.72
N ASP A 513 16.43 -48.75 8.55
CA ASP A 513 15.26 -48.57 9.42
C ASP A 513 15.42 -47.34 10.33
N GLY A 514 14.28 -46.79 10.74
CA GLY A 514 14.02 -45.54 11.45
C GLY A 514 15.06 -44.99 12.45
N SER A 515 15.45 -43.74 12.22
CA SER A 515 15.84 -42.80 13.28
C SER A 515 15.46 -41.37 12.85
N TRP A 516 14.46 -40.80 13.52
CA TRP A 516 14.10 -39.39 13.46
C TRP A 516 15.05 -38.64 14.39
N GLY A 517 16.07 -38.00 13.81
CA GLY A 517 17.04 -37.17 14.52
C GLY A 517 17.55 -36.09 13.58
N GLY A 518 17.45 -34.83 14.02
CA GLY A 518 17.78 -33.64 13.23
C GLY A 518 19.18 -33.69 12.63
N GLN A 519 19.24 -33.67 11.30
CA GLN A 519 20.45 -33.48 10.53
C GLN A 519 20.08 -32.68 9.29
N SER A 520 20.70 -31.51 9.12
CA SER A 520 20.51 -30.62 7.96
C SER A 520 21.05 -31.30 6.70
N CYS A 521 20.23 -32.10 6.04
CA CYS A 521 20.53 -32.76 4.79
C CYS A 521 20.23 -31.80 3.62
N SER A 522 21.23 -31.54 2.78
CA SER A 522 21.03 -30.80 1.54
C SER A 522 20.15 -31.63 0.59
N CYS A 523 18.87 -31.27 0.46
CA CYS A 523 17.93 -31.90 -0.46
C CYS A 523 17.65 -31.01 -1.67
N ASP A 524 17.30 -31.63 -2.78
CA ASP A 524 16.85 -30.96 -4.01
C ASP A 524 15.35 -30.70 -3.98
N VAL A 525 14.55 -31.56 -3.35
CA VAL A 525 13.09 -31.42 -3.27
C VAL A 525 12.61 -31.72 -1.86
N LEU A 526 11.73 -30.86 -1.35
CA LEU A 526 11.13 -31.00 -0.02
C LEU A 526 9.66 -31.42 -0.19
N LEU A 527 9.29 -32.55 0.39
CA LEU A 527 7.91 -32.99 0.48
C LEU A 527 7.40 -32.68 1.88
N ILE A 528 6.29 -31.97 1.96
CA ILE A 528 5.59 -31.68 3.21
C ILE A 528 4.25 -32.40 3.17
N SER A 529 4.05 -33.37 4.07
CA SER A 529 2.85 -34.19 3.98
C SER A 529 2.34 -34.77 5.29
N ASP A 530 1.04 -35.02 5.31
CA ASP A 530 0.27 -35.84 6.25
C ASP A 530 -0.19 -37.17 5.60
N GLU A 531 -0.07 -37.30 4.27
CA GLU A 531 -0.57 -38.42 3.46
C GLU A 531 0.56 -39.33 2.96
N ARG A 532 1.03 -40.23 3.82
CA ARG A 532 2.22 -41.07 3.56
C ARG A 532 2.20 -41.81 2.22
N HIS A 533 1.06 -42.34 1.79
CA HIS A 533 0.98 -43.18 0.59
C HIS A 533 1.23 -42.39 -0.70
N GLU A 534 0.67 -41.19 -0.84
CA GLU A 534 0.93 -40.33 -2.00
C GLU A 534 2.32 -39.69 -1.92
N THR A 535 2.79 -39.34 -0.72
CA THR A 535 4.17 -38.85 -0.55
C THR A 535 5.21 -39.87 -0.98
N GLU A 536 5.04 -41.15 -0.61
CA GLU A 536 5.96 -42.24 -0.97
C GLU A 536 6.01 -42.45 -2.49
N LYS A 537 4.87 -42.33 -3.18
CA LYS A 537 4.81 -42.39 -4.65
C LYS A 537 5.58 -41.24 -5.30
N ILE A 538 5.31 -40.01 -4.88
CA ILE A 538 5.97 -38.81 -5.43
C ILE A 538 7.47 -38.86 -5.14
N ALA A 539 7.86 -39.24 -3.92
CA ALA A 539 9.26 -39.42 -3.52
C ALA A 539 9.97 -40.44 -4.40
N LYS A 540 9.34 -41.60 -4.67
CA LYS A 540 9.92 -42.64 -5.51
C LYS A 540 10.18 -42.16 -6.93
N VAL A 541 9.23 -41.45 -7.55
CA VAL A 541 9.39 -40.91 -8.92
C VAL A 541 10.49 -39.84 -8.98
N LEU A 542 10.56 -38.96 -7.98
CA LEU A 542 11.63 -37.95 -7.86
C LEU A 542 13.02 -38.58 -7.68
N GLN A 543 13.12 -39.64 -6.86
CA GLN A 543 14.37 -40.38 -6.65
C GLN A 543 14.81 -41.14 -7.90
N GLU A 544 13.87 -41.73 -8.66
CA GLU A 544 14.14 -42.37 -9.96
C GLU A 544 14.68 -41.38 -11.00
N ARG A 545 14.32 -40.09 -10.89
CA ARG A 545 14.87 -38.98 -11.69
C ARG A 545 16.18 -38.40 -11.14
N GLY A 546 16.69 -38.92 -10.02
CA GLY A 546 17.98 -38.53 -9.43
C GLY A 546 17.94 -37.34 -8.47
N TYR A 547 16.76 -36.92 -8.00
CA TYR A 547 16.64 -35.85 -7.00
C TYR A 547 16.80 -36.39 -5.57
N VAL A 548 17.49 -35.65 -4.71
CA VAL A 548 17.54 -35.94 -3.27
C VAL A 548 16.29 -35.37 -2.61
N VAL A 549 15.43 -36.25 -2.08
CA VAL A 549 14.14 -35.88 -1.51
C VAL A 549 14.19 -35.96 0.02
N SER A 550 13.76 -34.89 0.69
CA SER A 550 13.48 -34.88 2.13
C SER A 550 11.97 -34.83 2.37
N ASN A 551 11.48 -35.58 3.37
CA ASN A 551 10.08 -35.58 3.75
C ASN A 551 9.93 -35.07 5.18
N ILE A 552 9.04 -34.09 5.36
CA ILE A 552 8.71 -33.49 6.65
C ILE A 552 7.19 -33.45 6.84
N THR A 553 6.75 -33.34 8.09
CA THR A 553 5.34 -33.22 8.43
C THR A 553 4.92 -31.75 8.53
N PHE A 554 3.61 -31.48 8.51
CA PHE A 554 3.06 -30.12 8.69
C PHE A 554 3.43 -29.47 10.04
N GLY A 555 3.88 -30.24 11.03
CA GLY A 555 4.32 -29.74 12.33
C GLY A 555 5.80 -29.38 12.41
N ASP A 556 6.59 -29.75 11.40
CA ASP A 556 8.03 -29.51 11.40
C ASP A 556 8.35 -28.09 10.90
N ASN A 557 9.48 -27.55 11.35
CA ASN A 557 9.92 -26.24 10.89
C ASN A 557 10.48 -26.34 9.46
N VAL A 558 9.67 -25.94 8.49
CA VAL A 558 10.02 -25.98 7.07
C VAL A 558 11.31 -25.21 6.76
N PHE A 559 11.60 -24.13 7.48
CA PHE A 559 12.78 -23.28 7.27
C PHE A 559 14.11 -24.00 7.52
N ASP A 560 14.13 -25.03 8.37
CA ASP A 560 15.32 -25.82 8.63
C ASP A 560 15.78 -26.62 7.40
N TYR A 561 14.90 -26.73 6.40
CA TYR A 561 15.09 -27.51 5.18
C TYR A 561 15.17 -26.66 3.90
N ILE A 562 14.90 -25.34 4.00
CA ILE A 562 15.05 -24.40 2.88
C ILE A 562 16.54 -24.09 2.71
N SER A 563 17.19 -24.84 1.82
CA SER A 563 18.61 -24.66 1.50
C SER A 563 18.80 -24.04 0.11
N VAL A 564 19.98 -23.47 -0.15
CA VAL A 564 20.35 -22.90 -1.47
C VAL A 564 20.29 -23.93 -2.61
N LYS A 565 20.26 -25.24 -2.29
CA LYS A 565 20.16 -26.33 -3.29
C LYS A 565 18.73 -26.81 -3.53
N LEU A 566 17.77 -26.35 -2.73
CA LEU A 566 16.38 -26.76 -2.87
C LEU A 566 15.82 -26.18 -4.17
N LYS A 567 15.16 -27.01 -4.97
CA LYS A 567 14.65 -26.69 -6.32
C LYS A 567 13.14 -26.59 -6.36
N ALA A 568 12.43 -27.32 -5.50
CA ALA A 568 10.96 -27.28 -5.42
C ALA A 568 10.45 -27.77 -4.06
N VAL A 569 9.24 -27.35 -3.71
CA VAL A 569 8.50 -27.82 -2.53
C VAL A 569 7.18 -28.42 -2.98
N TYR A 570 6.86 -29.63 -2.51
CA TYR A 570 5.55 -30.24 -2.71
C TYR A 570 4.80 -30.27 -1.39
N LEU A 571 3.58 -29.77 -1.42
CA LEU A 571 2.63 -29.84 -0.33
C LEU A 571 1.61 -30.95 -0.64
N VAL A 572 1.82 -32.14 -0.08
CA VAL A 572 0.99 -33.31 -0.34
C VAL A 572 -0.01 -33.48 0.79
N MET A 573 -1.29 -33.31 0.48
CA MET A 573 -2.37 -33.22 1.46
C MET A 573 -3.45 -34.28 1.24
N SER A 574 -3.81 -34.96 2.33
CA SER A 574 -4.91 -35.92 2.36
C SER A 574 -6.29 -35.27 2.11
N GLU A 575 -6.43 -34.02 2.52
CA GLU A 575 -7.59 -33.17 2.25
C GLU A 575 -7.19 -31.70 2.15
N LEU A 576 -7.95 -30.94 1.34
CA LEU A 576 -7.74 -29.49 1.19
C LEU A 576 -8.24 -28.75 2.43
N SER A 577 -7.34 -28.53 3.40
CA SER A 577 -7.60 -27.86 4.69
C SER A 577 -6.99 -26.45 4.76
N GLU A 578 -7.49 -25.62 5.69
CA GLU A 578 -6.91 -24.29 5.97
C GLU A 578 -5.46 -24.37 6.49
N GLN A 579 -5.10 -25.46 7.17
CA GLN A 579 -3.74 -25.70 7.66
C GLN A 579 -2.76 -25.84 6.49
N ALA A 580 -3.16 -26.53 5.42
CA ALA A 580 -2.34 -26.67 4.22
C ALA A 580 -2.16 -25.33 3.50
N PHE A 581 -3.22 -24.51 3.43
CA PHE A 581 -3.12 -23.16 2.87
C PHE A 581 -2.26 -22.23 3.74
N GLY A 582 -2.33 -22.33 5.06
CA GLY A 582 -1.45 -21.60 5.97
C GLY A 582 0.02 -21.95 5.74
N LEU A 583 0.33 -23.23 5.49
CA LEU A 583 1.68 -23.65 5.16
C LEU A 583 2.13 -23.18 3.77
N ALA A 584 1.23 -23.16 2.79
CA ALA A 584 1.51 -22.59 1.47
C ALA A 584 1.92 -21.10 1.56
N ILE A 585 1.26 -20.32 2.42
CA ILE A 585 1.64 -18.93 2.72
C ILE A 585 3.02 -18.88 3.38
N LYS A 586 3.27 -19.74 4.37
CA LYS A 586 4.55 -19.79 5.08
C LYS A 586 5.72 -20.11 4.14
N VAL A 587 5.52 -21.05 3.21
CA VAL A 587 6.53 -21.43 2.22
C VAL A 587 6.73 -20.35 1.16
N SER A 588 5.65 -19.78 0.61
CA SER A 588 5.75 -18.75 -0.45
C SER A 588 6.30 -17.42 0.04
N THR A 589 6.08 -17.08 1.32
CA THR A 589 6.65 -15.88 1.95
C THR A 589 8.14 -16.08 2.27
N GLY A 590 8.55 -17.33 2.48
CA GLY A 590 9.91 -17.73 2.86
C GLY A 590 10.83 -18.12 1.70
N SER A 591 10.28 -18.32 0.50
CA SER A 591 11.02 -18.87 -0.64
C SER A 591 10.33 -18.57 -1.97
N SER A 592 11.12 -18.24 -3.00
CA SER A 592 10.66 -18.06 -4.38
C SER A 592 10.67 -19.36 -5.21
N LEU A 593 10.88 -20.51 -4.56
CA LEU A 593 10.91 -21.80 -5.23
C LEU A 593 9.52 -22.24 -5.69
N PRO A 594 9.42 -23.01 -6.79
CA PRO A 594 8.18 -23.65 -7.22
C PRO A 594 7.51 -24.41 -6.07
N LEU A 595 6.27 -24.02 -5.74
CA LEU A 595 5.43 -24.65 -4.73
C LEU A 595 4.29 -25.41 -5.42
N ILE A 596 4.30 -26.74 -5.32
CA ILE A 596 3.30 -27.60 -5.93
C ILE A 596 2.35 -28.12 -4.85
N ALA A 597 1.04 -27.88 -5.00
CA ALA A 597 0.03 -28.43 -4.10
C ALA A 597 -0.56 -29.72 -4.67
N ALA A 598 -0.34 -30.85 -4.00
CA ALA A 598 -0.85 -32.15 -4.39
C ALA A 598 -2.00 -32.57 -3.45
N GLY A 599 -3.22 -32.72 -3.96
CA GLY A 599 -4.36 -33.07 -3.11
C GLY A 599 -5.63 -33.47 -3.88
N PRO A 600 -6.64 -34.04 -3.21
CA PRO A 600 -7.88 -34.49 -3.85
C PRO A 600 -8.92 -33.35 -3.92
N ALA A 601 -9.91 -33.52 -4.79
CA ALA A 601 -11.14 -32.70 -4.84
C ALA A 601 -10.94 -31.17 -5.00
N TRP A 602 -10.09 -30.76 -5.95
CA TRP A 602 -9.91 -29.36 -6.31
C TRP A 602 -11.16 -28.75 -6.95
N THR A 603 -11.57 -27.58 -6.45
CA THR A 603 -12.63 -26.74 -7.02
C THR A 603 -12.06 -25.40 -7.49
N LYS A 604 -12.76 -24.70 -8.39
CA LYS A 604 -12.33 -23.38 -8.89
C LYS A 604 -11.99 -22.39 -7.76
N SER A 605 -12.77 -22.37 -6.68
CA SER A 605 -12.51 -21.50 -5.52
C SER A 605 -11.24 -21.89 -4.75
N LYS A 606 -10.98 -23.20 -4.57
CA LYS A 606 -9.77 -23.69 -3.90
C LYS A 606 -8.51 -23.48 -4.74
N VAL A 607 -8.60 -23.59 -6.07
CA VAL A 607 -7.51 -23.28 -7.00
C VAL A 607 -7.14 -21.80 -6.91
N LEU A 608 -8.12 -20.89 -6.98
CA LEU A 608 -7.87 -19.45 -6.87
C LEU A 608 -7.26 -19.08 -5.51
N LYS A 609 -7.70 -19.75 -4.44
CA LYS A 609 -7.14 -19.58 -3.09
C LYS A 609 -5.68 -20.08 -3.00
N ALA A 610 -5.37 -21.23 -3.59
CA ALA A 610 -4.01 -21.77 -3.66
C ALA A 610 -3.06 -20.84 -4.41
N VAL A 611 -3.46 -20.35 -5.59
CA VAL A 611 -2.66 -19.43 -6.41
C VAL A 611 -2.42 -18.10 -5.68
N LYS A 612 -3.46 -17.57 -5.00
CA LYS A 612 -3.31 -16.38 -4.16
C LYS A 612 -2.28 -16.55 -3.03
N TYR A 613 -2.05 -17.79 -2.60
CA TYR A 613 -1.09 -18.13 -1.55
C TYR A 613 0.25 -18.65 -2.09
N GLY A 614 0.55 -18.37 -3.35
CA GLY A 614 1.86 -18.63 -3.95
C GLY A 614 2.07 -20.07 -4.44
N VAL A 615 1.02 -20.88 -4.54
CA VAL A 615 1.09 -22.20 -5.21
C VAL A 615 1.29 -21.99 -6.71
N SER A 616 2.40 -22.51 -7.22
CA SER A 616 2.82 -22.40 -8.63
C SER A 616 2.12 -23.44 -9.51
N ASP A 617 1.79 -24.61 -8.95
CA ASP A 617 1.11 -25.68 -9.68
C ASP A 617 0.30 -26.60 -8.76
N ILE A 618 -0.63 -27.35 -9.34
CA ILE A 618 -1.51 -28.28 -8.66
C ILE A 618 -1.39 -29.67 -9.27
N LEU A 619 -1.20 -30.68 -8.41
CA LEU A 619 -1.23 -32.09 -8.75
C LEU A 619 -2.50 -32.74 -8.17
N LEU A 620 -3.29 -33.40 -9.00
CA LEU A 620 -4.50 -34.09 -8.57
C LEU A 620 -4.14 -35.46 -7.97
N THR A 621 -4.49 -35.71 -6.70
CA THR A 621 -4.28 -37.02 -6.07
C THR A 621 -5.58 -37.85 -6.02
N PRO A 622 -5.51 -39.18 -6.18
CA PRO A 622 -4.30 -40.00 -6.38
C PRO A 622 -3.71 -39.82 -7.78
N ALA A 623 -2.42 -39.50 -7.86
CA ALA A 623 -1.76 -39.15 -9.13
C ALA A 623 -1.18 -40.41 -9.81
N GLY A 624 -1.29 -40.49 -11.14
CA GLY A 624 -0.59 -41.49 -11.93
C GLY A 624 0.91 -41.20 -12.01
N GLN A 625 1.72 -42.22 -12.33
CA GLN A 625 3.17 -42.03 -12.51
C GLN A 625 3.47 -41.04 -13.66
N GLU A 626 2.67 -41.04 -14.72
CA GLU A 626 2.80 -40.12 -15.85
C GLU A 626 2.48 -38.66 -15.45
N ASP A 627 1.42 -38.44 -14.66
CA ASP A 627 1.04 -37.10 -14.17
C ASP A 627 2.13 -36.49 -13.27
N ILE A 628 2.76 -37.31 -12.41
CA ILE A 628 3.87 -36.88 -11.55
C ILE A 628 5.09 -36.50 -12.41
N LEU A 629 5.39 -37.28 -13.45
CA LEU A 629 6.52 -37.00 -14.35
C LEU A 629 6.32 -35.70 -15.13
N GLU A 630 5.11 -35.46 -15.66
CA GLU A 630 4.79 -34.21 -16.36
C GLU A 630 4.90 -33.00 -15.42
N ASN A 631 4.43 -33.14 -14.18
CA ASN A 631 4.53 -32.09 -13.17
C ASN A 631 5.99 -31.75 -12.82
N ILE A 632 6.85 -32.77 -12.67
CA ILE A 632 8.28 -32.58 -12.42
C ILE A 632 8.95 -31.85 -13.59
N ASP A 633 8.70 -32.30 -14.82
CA ASP A 633 9.33 -31.72 -16.01
C ASP A 633 8.93 -30.25 -16.22
N ARG A 634 7.70 -29.88 -15.85
CA ARG A 634 7.19 -28.51 -15.94
C ARG A 634 7.77 -27.55 -14.91
N ASN A 635 7.95 -28.01 -13.66
CA ASN A 635 8.25 -27.13 -12.52
C ASN A 635 9.72 -27.18 -12.07
N ILE A 636 10.45 -28.28 -12.31
CA ILE A 636 11.83 -28.46 -11.82
C ILE A 636 12.87 -28.29 -12.95
N THR A 637 12.53 -28.68 -14.18
CA THR A 637 13.49 -28.72 -15.30
C THR A 637 13.52 -27.42 -16.13
N SER A 638 12.52 -26.56 -16.00
CA SER A 638 12.36 -25.30 -16.76
C SER A 638 13.14 -24.10 -16.21
N HIS A 639 13.75 -24.22 -15.02
CA HIS A 639 14.49 -23.14 -14.35
C HIS A 639 16.02 -23.26 -14.44
N VAL A 640 16.55 -24.15 -15.29
CA VAL A 640 17.98 -24.21 -15.64
C VAL A 640 18.17 -23.62 -17.04
N SER A 641 18.07 -22.30 -17.17
CA SER A 641 18.51 -21.54 -18.36
C SER A 641 18.85 -20.11 -17.98
#